data_AF-A0A3P8VM29-F1
#
_entry.id   AF-A0A3P8VM29-F1
#
_cell.length_a   1.000
_cell.length_b   1.000
_cell.length_c   1.000
_cell.angle_alpha   90.00
_cell.angle_beta   90.00
_cell.angle_gamma   90.00
#
_symmetry.space_group_name_H-M   'P 1'
#
loop_
_entity.id
_entity.type
_entity.pdbx_description
1 polymer ?
#
loop_
_entity_poly.entity_id
_entity_poly.type
_entity_poly.pdbx_seq_one_letter_code
_entity_poly.pdbx_strand_id
1 'polypeptide(L)'
;MRVAEAEISDMDYQQVFEALDNVCEENIAAFCGTSDLPYGTVAQRLVTCWRRIQEHGRALEPVVGSLVVVYHHYDFDPQTPGNGYRTLVKVLQACLLHIIQKGRYIAANYNGAFFRADHNTTEIEAYCNALCQLRALIYLAQRLLNDNEHGQLFSQQNGDLSRRFVQEYSSMHKACFFGRCLGFQFSPSLRPFLQSVVISMISYGESYGKQQSGLGTAALSLLTSGKYVIDPELRGIEFERITQNLDLQFWKSFWNLTESGLITGFNRITSNAVQLNFTMTVPPVFLRLPLASDNTLTVTVSPPLAHWGPGPVHMRLISYVLREGQDSQELMSLSRSEPPPITAAHLPWVQKQPPSPRLIIHFHGGGFVAQTSKSHETYLRNWSKELNVPVLSVDYSLSPEAPYPRALEECFYAYCWALNNCHLLGSTAEYVCLAGDSAGGNLCITVSMKAMSHGIRVPDGIMAAYPATLLTTDASPSRLLTLIDPLLPLGVLAKCLNAYAGAESQTLQPAVTSNSVSALSRDTAVLLSDLTQGASNWIQSLLEPVLNTGAARSHSSQQRSPPTHSSKARRTLTHTSAAHSPCYVDYPQGFEPLRSECLAFVRPTSSPIIRNPFVSPVLASNNLLRGLPPVYIVASALDALLDDSVTFAKKLRDMGQPVSLTVVEDLPHGFLNLSPLTKETEEAAEICVARIREIFEQGKPKSALGR
;
A
#
# COMPACT_ATOMS: atom_id res chain seq x y z
N MET A 1 24.30 10.68 13.33
CA MET A 1 23.38 10.18 12.28
C MET A 1 22.14 11.05 12.19
N ARG A 2 21.25 11.10 13.20
CA ARG A 2 20.01 11.90 13.16
C ARG A 2 20.18 13.42 12.96
N VAL A 3 21.25 14.01 13.46
CA VAL A 3 21.47 15.49 13.36
C VAL A 3 21.93 15.90 11.96
N ALA A 4 22.70 15.06 11.27
CA ALA A 4 23.15 15.34 9.90
C ALA A 4 22.04 15.09 8.87
N GLU A 5 21.13 14.13 9.11
CA GLU A 5 19.97 13.90 8.23
C GLU A 5 18.92 15.01 8.34
N ALA A 6 18.76 15.61 9.52
CA ALA A 6 17.84 16.72 9.75
C ALA A 6 18.32 18.07 9.14
N GLU A 7 19.63 18.36 9.20
CA GLU A 7 20.20 19.57 8.56
C GLU A 7 20.27 19.48 7.03
N ILE A 8 20.23 18.27 6.46
CA ILE A 8 20.32 18.02 5.00
C ILE A 8 18.93 17.96 4.33
N SER A 9 17.87 17.65 5.10
CA SER A 9 16.48 17.62 4.62
C SER A 9 15.93 19.00 4.20
N ASP A 10 16.52 20.08 4.70
CA ASP A 10 16.16 21.47 4.38
C ASP A 10 17.10 22.11 3.34
N MET A 11 17.99 21.33 2.72
CA MET A 11 18.82 21.84 1.62
C MET A 11 17.95 22.24 0.42
N ASP A 12 18.14 23.47 -0.04
CA ASP A 12 17.58 23.95 -1.30
C ASP A 12 18.03 23.04 -2.46
N TYR A 13 17.14 22.81 -3.43
CA TYR A 13 17.39 21.88 -4.53
C TYR A 13 18.67 22.26 -5.29
N GLN A 14 18.95 23.56 -5.44
CA GLN A 14 20.17 24.07 -6.09
C GLN A 14 21.44 23.59 -5.39
N GLN A 15 21.46 23.62 -4.06
CA GLN A 15 22.59 23.17 -3.26
C GLN A 15 22.81 21.65 -3.39
N VAL A 16 21.73 20.88 -3.56
CA VAL A 16 21.81 19.42 -3.79
C VAL A 16 22.45 19.13 -5.15
N PHE A 17 22.06 19.83 -6.21
CA PHE A 17 22.65 19.66 -7.54
C PHE A 17 24.11 20.13 -7.59
N GLU A 18 24.44 21.25 -6.95
CA GLU A 18 25.82 21.72 -6.83
C GLU A 18 26.69 20.71 -6.07
N ALA A 19 26.21 20.18 -4.94
CA ALA A 19 26.91 19.16 -4.19
C ALA A 19 27.09 17.86 -4.99
N LEU A 20 26.12 17.47 -5.82
CA LEU A 20 26.22 16.33 -6.72
C LEU A 20 27.32 16.54 -7.76
N ASP A 21 27.35 17.70 -8.41
CA ASP A 21 28.35 18.00 -9.45
C ASP A 21 29.77 17.97 -8.88
N ASN A 22 29.97 18.63 -7.73
CA ASN A 22 31.24 18.64 -7.01
C ASN A 22 31.72 17.22 -6.65
N VAL A 23 30.84 16.38 -6.08
CA VAL A 23 31.19 15.00 -5.72
C VAL A 23 31.51 14.15 -6.96
N CYS A 24 30.82 14.38 -8.07
CA CYS A 24 31.15 13.70 -9.33
C CYS A 24 32.55 14.10 -9.83
N GLU A 25 32.88 15.40 -9.83
CA GLU A 25 34.19 15.90 -10.27
C GLU A 25 35.32 15.38 -9.38
N GLU A 26 35.16 15.43 -8.06
CA GLU A 26 36.13 14.89 -7.09
C GLU A 26 36.41 13.40 -7.33
N ASN A 27 35.36 12.59 -7.49
CA ASN A 27 35.52 11.16 -7.74
C ASN A 27 36.14 10.88 -9.11
N ILE A 28 35.73 11.59 -10.17
CA ILE A 28 36.32 11.43 -11.51
C ILE A 28 37.82 11.77 -11.46
N ALA A 29 38.20 12.87 -10.81
CA ALA A 29 39.60 13.27 -10.67
C ALA A 29 40.41 12.24 -9.87
N ALA A 30 39.87 11.75 -8.74
CA ALA A 30 40.52 10.77 -7.89
C ALA A 30 40.87 9.47 -8.62
N PHE A 31 39.97 8.96 -9.46
CA PHE A 31 40.16 7.69 -10.18
C PHE A 31 40.83 7.85 -11.57
N CYS A 32 40.84 9.05 -12.16
CA CYS A 32 41.60 9.32 -13.40
C CYS A 32 43.08 9.66 -13.15
N GLY A 33 43.43 10.24 -11.99
CA GLY A 33 44.78 10.75 -11.71
C GLY A 33 45.79 9.70 -11.20
N THR A 34 45.36 8.50 -10.85
CA THR A 34 46.20 7.50 -10.17
C THR A 34 46.44 6.27 -11.05
N SER A 35 47.58 6.23 -11.73
CA SER A 35 48.01 5.12 -12.61
C SER A 35 48.36 3.82 -11.88
N ASP A 36 48.47 3.83 -10.54
CA ASP A 36 48.91 2.69 -9.70
C ASP A 36 47.81 2.08 -8.80
N LEU A 37 46.52 2.36 -9.06
CA LEU A 37 45.45 1.76 -8.24
C LEU A 37 45.36 0.23 -8.46
N PRO A 38 45.25 -0.58 -7.38
CA PRO A 38 45.25 -2.04 -7.45
C PRO A 38 43.99 -2.66 -8.10
N TYR A 39 43.08 -1.85 -8.62
CA TYR A 39 41.76 -2.27 -9.14
C TYR A 39 41.36 -1.53 -10.44
N GLY A 40 42.29 -1.41 -11.39
CA GLY A 40 42.14 -0.58 -12.61
C GLY A 40 40.82 -0.76 -13.41
N THR A 41 40.27 -1.97 -13.52
CA THR A 41 38.96 -2.19 -14.19
C THR A 41 37.78 -1.60 -13.42
N VAL A 42 37.83 -1.67 -12.08
CA VAL A 42 36.83 -1.10 -11.18
C VAL A 42 36.89 0.43 -11.19
N ALA A 43 38.10 1.00 -11.24
CA ALA A 43 38.28 2.45 -11.36
C ALA A 43 37.66 3.00 -12.67
N GLN A 44 37.85 2.31 -13.79
CA GLN A 44 37.23 2.70 -15.07
C GLN A 44 35.69 2.65 -15.03
N ARG A 45 35.12 1.62 -14.40
CA ARG A 45 33.67 1.50 -14.17
C ARG A 45 33.14 2.66 -13.33
N LEU A 46 33.81 2.97 -12.21
CA LEU A 46 33.45 4.10 -11.35
C LEU A 46 33.47 5.42 -12.10
N VAL A 47 34.55 5.73 -12.84
CA VAL A 47 34.65 6.96 -13.62
C VAL A 47 33.52 7.06 -14.66
N THR A 48 33.21 5.95 -15.34
CA THR A 48 32.11 5.91 -16.31
C THR A 48 30.77 6.16 -15.62
N CYS A 49 30.54 5.55 -14.46
CA CYS A 49 29.32 5.71 -13.69
C CYS A 49 29.16 7.15 -13.18
N TRP A 50 30.21 7.75 -12.62
CA TRP A 50 30.18 9.15 -12.15
C TRP A 50 29.91 10.14 -13.28
N ARG A 51 30.47 9.94 -14.47
CA ARG A 51 30.13 10.77 -15.64
C ARG A 51 28.66 10.67 -16.02
N ARG A 52 28.07 9.48 -15.96
CA ARG A 52 26.63 9.29 -16.21
C ARG A 52 25.77 9.95 -15.14
N ILE A 53 26.14 9.81 -13.86
CA ILE A 53 25.45 10.50 -12.75
C ILE A 53 25.50 12.02 -12.95
N GLN A 54 26.67 12.56 -13.30
CA GLN A 54 26.85 13.99 -13.58
C GLN A 54 25.97 14.46 -14.74
N GLU A 55 25.91 13.69 -15.83
CA GLU A 55 25.03 13.98 -16.96
C GLU A 55 23.54 13.97 -16.55
N HIS A 56 23.10 12.95 -15.80
CA HIS A 56 21.74 12.89 -15.28
C HIS A 56 21.43 14.09 -14.37
N GLY A 57 22.34 14.47 -13.48
CA GLY A 57 22.22 15.62 -12.60
C GLY A 57 22.02 16.93 -13.36
N ARG A 58 22.95 17.26 -14.26
CA ARG A 58 22.91 18.49 -15.08
C ARG A 58 21.65 18.56 -15.96
N ALA A 59 21.16 17.43 -16.44
CA ALA A 59 19.95 17.39 -17.25
C ALA A 59 18.65 17.51 -16.42
N LEU A 60 18.68 17.13 -15.14
CA LEU A 60 17.53 17.16 -14.24
C LEU A 60 17.35 18.52 -13.57
N GLU A 61 18.45 19.21 -13.22
CA GLU A 61 18.44 20.49 -12.51
C GLU A 61 17.45 21.53 -13.09
N PRO A 62 17.47 21.86 -14.40
CA PRO A 62 16.53 22.84 -14.96
C PRO A 62 15.07 22.36 -14.92
N VAL A 63 14.84 21.05 -15.06
CA VAL A 63 13.49 20.48 -15.02
C VAL A 63 12.93 20.51 -13.61
N VAL A 64 13.74 20.14 -12.61
CA VAL A 64 13.36 20.26 -11.20
C VAL A 64 13.09 21.70 -10.82
N GLY A 65 13.95 22.64 -11.26
CA GLY A 65 13.72 24.08 -11.05
C GLY A 65 12.36 24.53 -11.58
N SER A 66 11.95 24.05 -12.77
CA SER A 66 10.62 24.37 -13.32
C SER A 66 9.46 23.80 -12.48
N LEU A 67 9.62 22.60 -11.92
CA LEU A 67 8.60 21.95 -11.07
C LEU A 67 8.47 22.64 -9.71
N VAL A 68 9.59 22.96 -9.05
CA VAL A 68 9.63 23.62 -7.73
C VAL A 68 8.93 24.98 -7.76
N VAL A 69 8.98 25.70 -8.88
CA VAL A 69 8.26 26.97 -9.02
C VAL A 69 6.74 26.81 -9.02
N VAL A 70 6.19 25.67 -9.44
CA VAL A 70 4.74 25.54 -9.72
C VAL A 70 4.01 24.50 -8.90
N TYR A 71 4.71 23.48 -8.38
CA TYR A 71 4.11 22.35 -7.67
C TYR A 71 3.23 22.73 -6.46
N HIS A 72 3.46 23.89 -5.84
CA HIS A 72 2.70 24.36 -4.70
C HIS A 72 1.26 24.79 -5.06
N HIS A 73 1.01 25.13 -6.33
CA HIS A 73 -0.34 25.38 -6.85
C HIS A 73 -1.20 24.09 -6.88
N TYR A 74 -0.55 22.93 -6.82
CA TYR A 74 -1.21 21.62 -6.83
C TYR A 74 -1.48 21.07 -5.43
N ASP A 75 -0.92 21.68 -4.38
CA ASP A 75 -1.22 21.34 -2.98
C ASP A 75 -2.68 21.62 -2.64
N PHE A 76 -3.22 20.93 -1.62
CA PHE A 76 -4.57 21.21 -1.13
C PHE A 76 -4.68 22.68 -0.74
N ASP A 77 -3.85 23.17 0.17
CA ASP A 77 -3.71 24.59 0.50
C ASP A 77 -2.26 24.89 0.94
N PRO A 78 -1.87 26.16 1.14
CA PRO A 78 -0.49 26.50 1.53
C PRO A 78 -0.03 25.92 2.88
N GLN A 79 -0.95 25.51 3.76
CA GLN A 79 -0.64 24.93 5.07
C GLN A 79 -0.57 23.39 5.01
N THR A 80 -1.08 22.80 3.94
CA THR A 80 -1.14 21.35 3.72
C THR A 80 -0.37 20.98 2.44
N PRO A 81 0.97 21.13 2.42
CA PRO A 81 1.78 20.75 1.28
C PRO A 81 1.69 19.24 1.05
N GLY A 82 1.49 18.82 -0.21
CA GLY A 82 1.39 17.41 -0.56
C GLY A 82 0.65 17.21 -1.88
N ASN A 83 1.40 16.81 -2.91
CA ASN A 83 0.91 16.35 -4.21
C ASN A 83 2.01 15.55 -4.91
N GLY A 84 1.66 14.81 -5.97
CA GLY A 84 2.62 13.92 -6.62
C GLY A 84 3.83 14.60 -7.26
N TYR A 85 3.74 15.85 -7.74
CA TYR A 85 4.91 16.58 -8.26
C TYR A 85 5.92 16.83 -7.14
N ARG A 86 5.43 17.29 -5.98
CA ARG A 86 6.23 17.51 -4.77
C ARG A 86 6.86 16.21 -4.30
N THR A 87 6.12 15.13 -4.26
CA THR A 87 6.66 13.83 -3.87
C THR A 87 7.76 13.35 -4.83
N LEU A 88 7.58 13.47 -6.15
CA LEU A 88 8.60 13.05 -7.11
C LEU A 88 9.91 13.82 -6.96
N VAL A 89 9.84 15.13 -6.71
CA VAL A 89 11.04 15.94 -6.43
C VAL A 89 11.72 15.48 -5.13
N LYS A 90 10.94 15.22 -4.06
CA LYS A 90 11.48 14.69 -2.79
C LYS A 90 12.16 13.32 -2.98
N VAL A 91 11.54 12.41 -3.73
CA VAL A 91 12.12 11.10 -4.06
C VAL A 91 13.42 11.25 -4.83
N LEU A 92 13.46 12.13 -5.85
CA LEU A 92 14.70 12.42 -6.57
C LEU A 92 15.78 12.94 -5.63
N GLN A 93 15.45 13.91 -4.78
CA GLN A 93 16.37 14.48 -3.81
C GLN A 93 16.92 13.41 -2.86
N ALA A 94 16.09 12.50 -2.35
CA ALA A 94 16.53 11.37 -1.52
C ALA A 94 17.54 10.47 -2.26
N CYS A 95 17.33 10.21 -3.55
CA CYS A 95 18.28 9.46 -4.39
C CYS A 95 19.62 10.21 -4.54
N LEU A 96 19.57 11.50 -4.87
CA LEU A 96 20.75 12.35 -5.05
C LEU A 96 21.57 12.46 -3.76
N LEU A 97 20.90 12.65 -2.61
CA LEU A 97 21.54 12.71 -1.30
C LEU A 97 22.28 11.42 -0.97
N HIS A 98 21.69 10.26 -1.30
CA HIS A 98 22.37 8.98 -1.12
C HIS A 98 23.63 8.86 -1.99
N ILE A 99 23.53 9.28 -3.26
CA ILE A 99 24.67 9.31 -4.20
C ILE A 99 25.78 10.24 -3.67
N ILE A 100 25.43 11.44 -3.21
CA ILE A 100 26.37 12.43 -2.65
C ILE A 100 27.07 11.85 -1.42
N GLN A 101 26.31 11.28 -0.48
CA GLN A 101 26.87 10.69 0.73
C GLN A 101 27.83 9.55 0.40
N LYS A 102 27.44 8.67 -0.53
CA LYS A 102 28.27 7.54 -0.95
C LYS A 102 29.52 7.99 -1.72
N GLY A 103 29.38 9.00 -2.57
CA GLY A 103 30.48 9.59 -3.32
C GLY A 103 31.52 10.27 -2.43
N ARG A 104 31.09 11.01 -1.40
CA ARG A 104 32.00 11.56 -0.38
C ARG A 104 32.76 10.46 0.37
N TYR A 105 32.06 9.38 0.74
CA TYR A 105 32.71 8.23 1.36
C TYR A 105 33.77 7.61 0.44
N ILE A 106 33.46 7.39 -0.84
CA ILE A 106 34.40 6.82 -1.81
C ILE A 106 35.61 7.74 -1.98
N ALA A 107 35.41 9.03 -2.24
CA ALA A 107 36.48 10.01 -2.40
C ALA A 107 37.42 10.09 -1.17
N ALA A 108 36.88 9.92 0.04
CA ALA A 108 37.68 9.93 1.26
C ALA A 108 38.43 8.60 1.53
N ASN A 109 37.94 7.47 1.03
CA ASN A 109 38.40 6.15 1.44
C ASN A 109 39.02 5.29 0.33
N TYR A 110 39.05 5.75 -0.93
CA TYR A 110 39.48 4.93 -2.08
C TYR A 110 40.89 4.34 -1.95
N ASN A 111 41.83 5.03 -1.29
CA ASN A 111 43.19 4.54 -1.04
C ASN A 111 43.33 3.66 0.22
N GLY A 112 42.24 3.41 0.96
CA GLY A 112 42.27 2.66 2.21
C GLY A 112 42.41 1.16 1.99
N ALA A 113 43.20 0.48 2.84
CA ALA A 113 43.42 -0.96 2.76
C ALA A 113 42.14 -1.82 2.92
N PHE A 114 41.10 -1.28 3.56
CA PHE A 114 39.80 -1.93 3.75
C PHE A 114 38.72 -1.47 2.75
N PHE A 115 39.10 -0.66 1.75
CA PHE A 115 38.16 -0.17 0.76
C PHE A 115 37.67 -1.30 -0.16
N ARG A 116 36.37 -1.61 -0.04
CA ARG A 116 35.72 -2.62 -0.89
C ARG A 116 35.34 -2.01 -2.24
N ALA A 117 36.31 -1.89 -3.15
CA ALA A 117 36.14 -1.19 -4.42
C ALA A 117 34.94 -1.73 -5.24
N ASP A 118 34.83 -3.05 -5.41
CA ASP A 118 33.76 -3.66 -6.21
C ASP A 118 32.37 -3.47 -5.57
N HIS A 119 32.27 -3.59 -4.24
CA HIS A 119 31.02 -3.35 -3.51
C HIS A 119 30.52 -1.90 -3.68
N ASN A 120 31.40 -0.91 -3.47
CA ASN A 120 31.06 0.50 -3.63
C ASN A 120 30.72 0.85 -5.09
N THR A 121 31.41 0.23 -6.04
CA THR A 121 31.13 0.42 -7.47
C THR A 121 29.75 -0.10 -7.84
N THR A 122 29.42 -1.31 -7.41
CA THR A 122 28.12 -1.92 -7.66
C THR A 122 26.98 -1.11 -7.03
N GLU A 123 27.19 -0.54 -5.85
CA GLU A 123 26.21 0.32 -5.19
C GLU A 123 25.98 1.63 -5.95
N ILE A 124 27.04 2.31 -6.40
CA ILE A 124 26.93 3.52 -7.22
C ILE A 124 26.30 3.24 -8.58
N GLU A 125 26.62 2.10 -9.22
CA GLU A 125 25.95 1.66 -10.46
C GLU A 125 24.45 1.42 -10.26
N ALA A 126 24.04 0.80 -9.15
CA ALA A 126 22.63 0.59 -8.83
C ALA A 126 21.88 1.93 -8.67
N TYR A 127 22.47 2.91 -7.96
CA TYR A 127 21.89 4.24 -7.82
C TYR A 127 21.94 5.05 -9.11
N CYS A 128 22.94 4.86 -9.98
CA CYS A 128 22.96 5.46 -11.31
C CYS A 128 21.78 4.95 -12.17
N ASN A 129 21.48 3.66 -12.09
CA ASN A 129 20.33 3.07 -12.79
C ASN A 129 18.99 3.60 -12.23
N ALA A 130 18.88 3.71 -10.91
CA ALA A 130 17.72 4.32 -10.26
C ALA A 130 17.55 5.80 -10.66
N LEU A 131 18.63 6.58 -10.68
CA LEU A 131 18.63 7.99 -11.12
C LEU A 131 18.23 8.13 -12.59
N CYS A 132 18.68 7.23 -13.46
CA CYS A 132 18.25 7.19 -14.86
C CYS A 132 16.72 7.02 -14.97
N GLN A 133 16.14 6.10 -14.19
CA GLN A 133 14.68 5.90 -14.20
C GLN A 133 13.92 7.06 -13.53
N LEU A 134 14.47 7.66 -12.48
CA LEU A 134 13.90 8.87 -11.88
C LEU A 134 13.94 10.05 -12.88
N ARG A 135 14.99 10.19 -13.70
CA ARG A 135 15.03 11.18 -14.78
C ARG A 135 13.88 10.99 -15.76
N ALA A 136 13.60 9.75 -16.14
CA ALA A 136 12.46 9.44 -17.00
C ALA A 136 11.12 9.82 -16.35
N LEU A 137 10.95 9.51 -15.06
CA LEU A 137 9.76 9.89 -14.30
C LEU A 137 9.56 11.39 -14.20
N ILE A 138 10.62 12.16 -14.00
CA ILE A 138 10.57 13.62 -13.93
C ILE A 138 10.21 14.23 -15.30
N TYR A 139 10.70 13.67 -16.41
CA TYR A 139 10.26 14.09 -17.74
C TYR A 139 8.78 13.75 -18.00
N LEU A 140 8.31 12.59 -17.56
CA LEU A 140 6.88 12.27 -17.62
C LEU A 140 6.05 13.23 -16.78
N ALA A 141 6.50 13.59 -15.58
CA ALA A 141 5.85 14.59 -14.74
C ALA A 141 5.81 15.96 -15.43
N GLN A 142 6.92 16.44 -15.98
CA GLN A 142 6.96 17.70 -16.73
C GLN A 142 5.99 17.70 -17.92
N ARG A 143 5.83 16.55 -18.60
CA ARG A 143 4.87 16.41 -19.68
C ARG A 143 3.43 16.46 -19.17
N LEU A 144 3.11 15.77 -18.07
CA LEU A 144 1.80 15.87 -17.42
C LEU A 144 1.48 17.30 -17.00
N LEU A 145 2.48 18.06 -16.54
CA LEU A 145 2.33 19.47 -16.18
C LEU A 145 1.92 20.33 -17.38
N ASN A 146 2.50 20.07 -18.55
CA ASN A 146 2.20 20.79 -19.78
C ASN A 146 0.86 20.37 -20.42
N ASP A 147 0.51 19.08 -20.29
CA ASP A 147 -0.69 18.50 -20.91
C ASP A 147 -1.96 18.71 -20.06
N ASN A 148 -1.83 18.88 -18.75
CA ASN A 148 -2.97 19.12 -17.84
C ASN A 148 -3.34 20.61 -17.76
N GLU A 149 -4.63 20.87 -17.48
CA GLU A 149 -5.09 22.21 -17.15
C GLU A 149 -4.44 22.72 -15.85
N HIS A 150 -4.25 24.03 -15.74
CA HIS A 150 -3.63 24.65 -14.58
C HIS A 150 -4.38 24.29 -13.29
N GLY A 151 -3.64 23.80 -12.28
CA GLY A 151 -4.20 23.37 -11.00
C GLY A 151 -4.85 21.98 -10.97
N GLN A 152 -4.87 21.24 -12.09
CA GLN A 152 -5.43 19.89 -12.18
C GLN A 152 -4.34 18.81 -12.19
N LEU A 153 -4.49 17.79 -11.33
CA LEU A 153 -3.56 16.66 -11.23
C LEU A 153 -3.85 15.54 -12.25
N PHE A 154 -5.10 15.49 -12.73
CA PHE A 154 -5.57 14.53 -13.74
C PHE A 154 -6.01 15.25 -15.01
N SER A 155 -5.83 14.59 -16.16
CA SER A 155 -6.34 15.09 -17.44
C SER A 155 -7.86 14.87 -17.55
N GLN A 156 -8.61 15.90 -17.96
CA GLN A 156 -10.07 15.83 -18.05
C GLN A 156 -10.58 15.12 -19.33
N GLN A 157 -9.76 14.98 -20.40
CA GLN A 157 -10.26 14.59 -21.73
C GLN A 157 -9.44 13.58 -22.55
N ASN A 158 -8.26 13.10 -22.11
CA ASN A 158 -7.36 12.35 -23.01
C ASN A 158 -7.10 10.89 -22.61
N GLY A 159 -7.93 9.96 -23.10
CA GLY A 159 -7.64 8.52 -23.02
C GLY A 159 -6.33 8.10 -23.70
N ASP A 160 -5.82 8.92 -24.61
CA ASP A 160 -4.52 8.69 -25.27
C ASP A 160 -3.32 8.95 -24.36
N LEU A 161 -3.39 9.92 -23.44
CA LEU A 161 -2.32 10.17 -22.47
C LEU A 161 -2.20 9.02 -21.49
N SER A 162 -3.33 8.56 -20.93
CA SER A 162 -3.37 7.40 -20.06
C SER A 162 -2.87 6.14 -20.77
N ARG A 163 -3.22 5.94 -22.04
CA ARG A 163 -2.72 4.80 -22.83
C ARG A 163 -1.20 4.87 -23.01
N ARG A 164 -0.66 6.04 -23.37
CA ARG A 164 0.79 6.25 -23.53
C ARG A 164 1.53 6.05 -22.19
N PHE A 165 0.98 6.56 -21.09
CA PHE A 165 1.54 6.35 -19.76
C PHE A 165 1.60 4.87 -19.38
N VAL A 166 0.49 4.13 -19.56
CA VAL A 166 0.47 2.70 -19.26
C VAL A 166 1.45 1.93 -20.15
N GLN A 167 1.55 2.27 -21.44
CA GLN A 167 2.54 1.68 -22.35
C GLN A 167 3.99 1.96 -21.90
N GLU A 168 4.26 3.20 -21.51
CA GLU A 168 5.57 3.61 -21.02
C GLU A 168 5.93 2.88 -19.73
N TYR A 169 5.04 2.89 -18.73
CA TYR A 169 5.16 2.14 -17.48
C TYR A 169 5.45 0.66 -17.73
N SER A 170 4.73 0.05 -18.68
CA SER A 170 4.85 -1.36 -19.01
C SER A 170 6.25 -1.75 -19.51
N SER A 171 6.95 -0.82 -20.16
CA SER A 171 8.27 -1.05 -20.75
C SER A 171 9.44 -0.57 -19.89
N MET A 172 9.20 0.25 -18.87
CA MET A 172 10.25 0.75 -17.97
C MET A 172 10.85 -0.37 -17.10
N HIS A 173 12.16 -0.36 -16.96
CA HIS A 173 12.93 -1.22 -16.05
C HIS A 173 12.72 -0.84 -14.57
N LYS A 174 12.19 -1.77 -13.78
CA LYS A 174 11.77 -1.54 -12.39
C LYS A 174 12.74 -2.16 -11.38
N ALA A 175 13.45 -3.23 -11.77
CA ALA A 175 14.33 -3.98 -10.86
C ALA A 175 15.36 -3.09 -10.12
N CYS A 176 15.83 -2.00 -10.76
CA CYS A 176 16.76 -1.05 -10.16
C CYS A 176 16.28 -0.45 -8.82
N PHE A 177 14.96 -0.40 -8.57
CA PHE A 177 14.39 0.09 -7.32
C PHE A 177 14.21 -0.98 -6.26
N PHE A 178 14.11 -2.26 -6.64
CA PHE A 178 13.79 -3.36 -5.72
C PHE A 178 15.02 -4.21 -5.34
N GLY A 179 16.18 -3.88 -5.92
CA GLY A 179 17.48 -4.41 -5.53
C GLY A 179 18.13 -3.61 -4.40
N ARG A 180 19.34 -3.10 -4.62
CA ARG A 180 20.09 -2.32 -3.60
C ARG A 180 19.40 -1.04 -3.16
N CYS A 181 18.64 -0.42 -4.06
CA CYS A 181 17.93 0.82 -3.79
C CYS A 181 16.61 0.60 -3.03
N LEU A 182 16.28 -0.62 -2.60
CA LEU A 182 14.97 -0.91 -2.01
C LEU A 182 14.66 -0.02 -0.81
N GLY A 183 13.61 0.78 -0.96
CA GLY A 183 13.06 1.64 0.07
C GLY A 183 13.93 2.84 0.43
N PHE A 184 14.83 3.27 -0.47
CA PHE A 184 15.65 4.47 -0.24
C PHE A 184 14.83 5.72 0.07
N GLN A 185 13.59 5.79 -0.46
CA GLN A 185 12.65 6.89 -0.28
C GLN A 185 11.90 6.86 1.06
N PHE A 186 11.93 5.75 1.80
CA PHE A 186 11.24 5.62 3.08
C PHE A 186 12.20 5.84 4.26
N SER A 187 11.63 6.10 5.44
CA SER A 187 12.35 6.08 6.72
C SER A 187 13.23 4.82 6.82
N PRO A 188 14.50 4.93 7.28
CA PRO A 188 15.38 3.78 7.51
C PRO A 188 14.74 2.67 8.36
N SER A 189 13.83 3.03 9.28
CA SER A 189 13.11 2.11 10.17
C SER A 189 12.16 1.17 9.41
N LEU A 190 11.62 1.59 8.27
CA LEU A 190 10.69 0.80 7.46
C LEU A 190 11.38 -0.15 6.48
N ARG A 191 12.63 0.15 6.09
CA ARG A 191 13.34 -0.61 5.04
C ARG A 191 13.46 -2.11 5.35
N PRO A 192 13.78 -2.56 6.57
CA PRO A 192 13.84 -3.99 6.88
C PRO A 192 12.50 -4.70 6.65
N PHE A 193 11.40 -4.07 7.06
CA PHE A 193 10.06 -4.61 6.86
C PHE A 193 9.70 -4.70 5.38
N LEU A 194 9.92 -3.62 4.61
CA LEU A 194 9.66 -3.61 3.17
C LEU A 194 10.51 -4.68 2.45
N GLN A 195 11.76 -4.86 2.86
CA GLN A 195 12.61 -5.93 2.35
C GLN A 195 12.04 -7.32 2.68
N SER A 196 11.54 -7.53 3.90
CA SER A 196 10.86 -8.79 4.26
C SER A 196 9.64 -9.04 3.38
N VAL A 197 8.79 -8.03 3.15
CA VAL A 197 7.61 -8.15 2.28
C VAL A 197 7.99 -8.53 0.86
N VAL A 198 8.96 -7.82 0.28
CA VAL A 198 9.49 -8.10 -1.07
C VAL A 198 10.02 -9.52 -1.19
N ILE A 199 10.83 -9.97 -0.22
CA ILE A 199 11.40 -11.32 -0.23
C ILE A 199 10.30 -12.38 -0.06
N SER A 200 9.37 -12.17 0.88
CA SER A 200 8.24 -13.08 1.08
C SER A 200 7.38 -13.21 -0.16
N MET A 201 7.11 -12.11 -0.86
CA MET A 201 6.34 -12.13 -2.10
C MET A 201 7.05 -12.89 -3.20
N ILE A 202 8.36 -12.68 -3.36
CA ILE A 202 9.16 -13.39 -4.35
C ILE A 202 9.18 -14.90 -4.06
N SER A 203 9.48 -15.29 -2.82
CA SER A 203 9.55 -16.70 -2.42
C SER A 203 8.19 -17.40 -2.56
N TYR A 204 7.10 -16.69 -2.27
CA TYR A 204 5.74 -17.17 -2.50
C TYR A 204 5.44 -17.33 -4.00
N GLY A 205 5.83 -16.36 -4.83
CA GLY A 205 5.65 -16.38 -6.29
C GLY A 205 6.40 -17.50 -7.00
N GLU A 206 7.61 -17.86 -6.56
CA GLU A 206 8.35 -19.03 -7.09
C GLU A 206 7.63 -20.37 -6.84
N SER A 207 6.84 -20.43 -5.76
CA SER A 207 6.15 -21.64 -5.32
C SER A 207 4.71 -21.73 -5.87
N TYR A 208 4.07 -20.59 -6.17
CA TYR A 208 2.65 -20.50 -6.54
C TYR A 208 2.28 -21.33 -7.78
N GLY A 209 3.17 -21.43 -8.78
CA GLY A 209 2.95 -22.21 -10.00
C GLY A 209 3.35 -23.69 -9.93
N LYS A 210 4.05 -24.10 -8.87
CA LYS A 210 4.52 -25.48 -8.66
C LYS A 210 3.55 -26.17 -7.72
N GLN A 211 2.44 -26.69 -8.24
CA GLN A 211 1.49 -27.48 -7.43
C GLN A 211 2.18 -28.70 -6.81
N GLN A 212 2.69 -28.56 -5.60
CA GLN A 212 2.97 -29.64 -4.67
C GLN A 212 2.12 -29.41 -3.42
N SER A 213 1.25 -30.39 -3.15
CA SER A 213 0.35 -30.46 -2.02
C SER A 213 1.10 -30.44 -0.69
N GLY A 214 0.66 -29.58 0.25
CA GLY A 214 0.71 -29.81 1.69
C GLY A 214 2.08 -29.75 2.38
N LEU A 215 2.17 -28.87 3.40
CA LEU A 215 3.21 -28.75 4.44
C LEU A 215 4.67 -28.48 4.02
N GLY A 216 5.14 -28.97 2.86
CA GLY A 216 6.52 -28.79 2.39
C GLY A 216 6.82 -27.40 1.81
N THR A 217 5.79 -26.65 1.41
CA THR A 217 5.92 -25.37 0.68
C THR A 217 6.41 -24.22 1.56
N ALA A 218 6.00 -24.15 2.83
CA ALA A 218 6.44 -23.08 3.74
C ALA A 218 7.90 -23.28 4.21
N ALA A 219 8.29 -24.52 4.52
CA ALA A 219 9.66 -24.84 4.95
C ALA A 219 10.68 -24.69 3.80
N LEU A 220 10.30 -25.06 2.57
CA LEU A 220 11.17 -24.87 1.39
C LEU A 220 11.27 -23.39 0.99
N SER A 221 10.18 -22.62 1.12
CA SER A 221 10.16 -21.17 0.86
C SER A 221 11.08 -20.39 1.81
N LEU A 222 11.28 -20.86 3.04
CA LEU A 222 12.21 -20.24 3.98
C LEU A 222 13.67 -20.49 3.59
N LEU A 223 14.01 -21.70 3.10
CA LEU A 223 15.34 -22.03 2.60
C LEU A 223 15.68 -21.34 1.26
N THR A 224 14.69 -21.15 0.37
CA THR A 224 14.88 -20.42 -0.89
C THR A 224 14.92 -18.90 -0.72
N SER A 225 14.43 -18.35 0.39
CA SER A 225 14.44 -16.91 0.64
C SER A 225 15.84 -16.32 0.85
N GLY A 226 16.80 -17.11 1.36
CA GLY A 226 18.15 -16.66 1.70
C GLY A 226 18.91 -16.07 0.51
N LYS A 227 18.72 -16.60 -0.71
CA LYS A 227 19.39 -16.07 -1.91
C LYS A 227 19.00 -14.62 -2.22
N TYR A 228 17.78 -14.21 -1.90
CA TYR A 228 17.28 -12.83 -2.11
C TYR A 228 17.68 -11.85 -1.02
N VAL A 229 18.11 -12.36 0.15
CA VAL A 229 18.78 -11.57 1.17
C VAL A 229 20.23 -11.31 0.75
N ILE A 230 20.90 -12.33 0.22
CA ILE A 230 22.33 -12.31 -0.14
C ILE A 230 22.58 -11.54 -1.44
N ASP A 231 21.71 -11.69 -2.44
CA ASP A 231 21.83 -11.07 -3.75
C ASP A 231 20.68 -10.06 -4.00
N PRO A 232 20.93 -8.76 -3.76
CA PRO A 232 19.94 -7.71 -4.01
C PRO A 232 19.57 -7.58 -5.49
N GLU A 233 20.49 -7.78 -6.43
CA GLU A 233 20.16 -7.58 -7.85
C GLU A 233 19.22 -8.68 -8.35
N LEU A 234 19.48 -9.93 -7.93
CA LEU A 234 18.55 -11.04 -8.18
C LEU A 234 17.18 -10.78 -7.57
N ARG A 235 17.12 -10.20 -6.36
CA ARG A 235 15.85 -9.80 -5.73
C ARG A 235 15.09 -8.78 -6.58
N GLY A 236 15.77 -7.76 -7.10
CA GLY A 236 15.15 -6.74 -7.95
C GLY A 236 14.57 -7.33 -9.24
N ILE A 237 15.36 -8.15 -9.94
CA ILE A 237 14.95 -8.81 -11.19
C ILE A 237 13.74 -9.70 -10.96
N GLU A 238 13.79 -10.51 -9.90
CA GLU A 238 12.74 -11.47 -9.62
C GLU A 238 11.45 -10.79 -9.13
N PHE A 239 11.57 -9.71 -8.34
CA PHE A 239 10.42 -8.88 -7.97
C PHE A 239 9.73 -8.32 -9.22
N GLU A 240 10.48 -7.76 -10.15
CA GLU A 240 9.95 -7.23 -11.41
C GLU A 240 9.25 -8.34 -12.21
N ARG A 241 9.90 -9.49 -12.38
CA ARG A 241 9.34 -10.64 -13.12
C ARG A 241 8.01 -11.13 -12.54
N ILE A 242 7.94 -11.20 -11.21
CA ILE A 242 6.79 -11.70 -10.46
C ILE A 242 5.65 -10.67 -10.50
N THR A 243 5.89 -9.42 -10.07
CA THR A 243 4.83 -8.39 -9.97
C THR A 243 4.16 -8.05 -11.30
N GLN A 244 4.88 -8.22 -12.42
CA GLN A 244 4.35 -7.93 -13.75
C GLN A 244 3.37 -8.98 -14.31
N ASN A 245 3.47 -10.25 -13.90
CA ASN A 245 2.77 -11.36 -14.56
C ASN A 245 1.82 -12.17 -13.67
N LEU A 246 1.76 -11.90 -12.37
CA LEU A 246 0.90 -12.64 -11.45
C LEU A 246 -0.58 -12.35 -11.65
N ASP A 247 -1.43 -13.36 -11.51
CA ASP A 247 -2.88 -13.20 -11.55
C ASP A 247 -3.44 -12.58 -10.26
N LEU A 248 -4.74 -12.25 -10.27
CA LEU A 248 -5.43 -11.70 -9.12
C LEU A 248 -5.51 -12.69 -7.94
N GLN A 249 -5.55 -14.00 -8.23
CA GLN A 249 -5.63 -15.04 -7.21
C GLN A 249 -4.36 -15.13 -6.37
N PHE A 250 -3.19 -14.87 -6.98
CA PHE A 250 -1.95 -14.72 -6.25
C PHE A 250 -2.05 -13.58 -5.23
N TRP A 251 -2.47 -12.39 -5.67
CA TRP A 251 -2.53 -11.21 -4.80
C TRP A 251 -3.51 -11.39 -3.66
N LYS A 252 -4.68 -11.97 -3.97
CA LYS A 252 -5.67 -12.35 -2.96
C LYS A 252 -5.08 -13.33 -1.95
N SER A 253 -4.40 -14.38 -2.42
CA SER A 253 -3.79 -15.40 -1.55
C SER A 253 -2.65 -14.84 -0.72
N PHE A 254 -1.78 -13.99 -1.30
CA PHE A 254 -0.64 -13.37 -0.62
C PHE A 254 -1.08 -12.37 0.45
N TRP A 255 -2.02 -11.47 0.14
CA TRP A 255 -2.55 -10.54 1.14
C TRP A 255 -3.32 -11.27 2.24
N ASN A 256 -4.07 -12.31 1.91
CA ASN A 256 -4.72 -13.15 2.93
C ASN A 256 -3.71 -14.01 3.71
N LEU A 257 -2.51 -14.27 3.19
CA LEU A 257 -1.45 -14.96 3.93
C LEU A 257 -0.98 -14.15 5.15
N THR A 258 -1.20 -12.82 5.14
CA THR A 258 -0.98 -12.00 6.34
C THR A 258 -1.98 -12.30 7.47
N GLU A 259 -3.10 -12.95 7.16
CA GLU A 259 -4.04 -13.52 8.14
C GLU A 259 -3.63 -14.92 8.61
N SER A 260 -2.61 -15.55 7.99
CA SER A 260 -2.11 -16.86 8.39
C SER A 260 -1.29 -16.78 9.68
N GLY A 261 -1.25 -17.90 10.42
CA GLY A 261 -0.83 -18.00 11.83
C GLY A 261 0.47 -17.25 12.24
N LEU A 262 1.44 -17.13 11.34
CA LEU A 262 2.76 -16.54 11.61
C LEU A 262 2.70 -15.04 11.97
N ILE A 263 1.91 -14.23 11.23
CA ILE A 263 1.76 -12.79 11.52
C ILE A 263 0.71 -12.58 12.62
N THR A 264 -0.29 -13.45 12.73
CA THR A 264 -1.26 -13.38 13.85
C THR A 264 -0.61 -13.61 15.21
N GLY A 265 0.49 -14.38 15.28
CA GLY A 265 1.28 -14.56 16.49
C GLY A 265 1.94 -13.26 16.95
N PHE A 266 2.56 -12.53 16.01
CA PHE A 266 3.12 -11.21 16.28
C PHE A 266 2.04 -10.18 16.63
N ASN A 267 0.94 -10.14 15.88
CA ASN A 267 -0.21 -9.26 16.12
C ASN A 267 -0.92 -9.56 17.46
N ARG A 268 -0.91 -10.81 17.95
CA ARG A 268 -1.49 -11.14 19.27
C ARG A 268 -0.66 -10.60 20.43
N ILE A 269 0.66 -10.53 20.28
CA ILE A 269 1.57 -10.02 21.32
C ILE A 269 1.52 -8.48 21.36
N THR A 270 1.36 -7.82 20.20
CA THR A 270 1.36 -6.36 20.09
C THR A 270 -0.03 -5.71 20.18
N SER A 271 -1.12 -6.43 19.87
CA SER A 271 -2.47 -5.83 19.93
C SER A 271 -3.02 -5.73 21.34
N ASN A 272 -3.77 -4.65 21.59
CA ASN A 272 -4.47 -4.46 22.86
C ASN A 272 -5.51 -5.57 23.12
N ALA A 273 -5.49 -6.13 24.32
CA ALA A 273 -6.58 -6.98 24.80
C ALA A 273 -7.88 -6.16 24.86
N VAL A 274 -9.00 -6.76 24.43
CA VAL A 274 -10.34 -6.15 24.45
C VAL A 274 -11.31 -7.13 25.11
N GLN A 275 -12.33 -6.61 25.78
CA GLN A 275 -13.32 -7.45 26.46
C GLN A 275 -14.32 -8.10 25.49
N LEU A 276 -14.51 -7.52 24.30
CA LEU A 276 -15.37 -8.07 23.26
C LEU A 276 -14.69 -8.02 21.89
N ASN A 277 -14.61 -9.17 21.24
CA ASN A 277 -14.28 -9.30 19.82
C ASN A 277 -15.18 -10.40 19.25
N PHE A 278 -16.32 -9.98 18.72
CA PHE A 278 -17.45 -10.84 18.38
C PHE A 278 -17.69 -10.80 16.89
N THR A 279 -17.78 -11.98 16.26
CA THR A 279 -18.08 -12.10 14.83
C THR A 279 -19.54 -12.49 14.65
N MET A 280 -20.25 -11.75 13.81
CA MET A 280 -21.70 -11.89 13.63
C MET A 280 -22.12 -12.00 12.17
N THR A 281 -23.28 -12.61 11.94
CA THR A 281 -23.95 -12.69 10.65
C THR A 281 -25.32 -12.07 10.76
N VAL A 282 -25.55 -10.97 10.07
CA VAL A 282 -26.86 -10.32 10.00
C VAL A 282 -27.67 -10.91 8.85
N PRO A 283 -28.92 -11.33 9.09
CA PRO A 283 -29.75 -11.92 8.06
C PRO A 283 -30.20 -10.89 7.01
N PRO A 284 -30.46 -11.33 5.76
CA PRO A 284 -30.91 -10.46 4.67
C PRO A 284 -32.41 -10.16 4.76
N VAL A 285 -32.80 -9.30 5.69
CA VAL A 285 -34.20 -8.87 5.89
C VAL A 285 -34.39 -7.42 5.44
N PHE A 286 -35.62 -7.04 5.12
CA PHE A 286 -35.93 -5.64 4.86
C PHE A 286 -35.81 -4.83 6.15
N LEU A 287 -35.10 -3.69 6.09
CA LEU A 287 -35.00 -2.76 7.21
C LEU A 287 -35.93 -1.58 6.98
N ARG A 288 -36.57 -1.09 8.04
CA ARG A 288 -37.31 0.18 8.03
C ARG A 288 -36.54 1.18 8.89
N LEU A 289 -36.21 2.33 8.31
CA LEU A 289 -35.51 3.40 9.00
C LEU A 289 -36.34 4.69 8.92
N PRO A 290 -36.34 5.53 9.97
CA PRO A 290 -36.96 6.84 9.90
C PRO A 290 -36.26 7.73 8.85
N LEU A 291 -37.03 8.60 8.19
CA LEU A 291 -36.45 9.62 7.33
C LEU A 291 -35.78 10.71 8.17
N ALA A 292 -34.60 11.17 7.75
CA ALA A 292 -33.88 12.24 8.43
C ALA A 292 -34.65 13.57 8.49
N SER A 293 -35.52 13.83 7.50
CA SER A 293 -36.35 15.03 7.45
C SER A 293 -37.59 14.95 8.35
N ASP A 294 -38.09 13.73 8.62
CA ASP A 294 -39.30 13.49 9.41
C ASP A 294 -39.26 12.07 10.00
N ASN A 295 -39.07 11.98 11.31
CA ASN A 295 -38.96 10.71 12.03
C ASN A 295 -40.28 9.91 12.09
N THR A 296 -41.41 10.49 11.66
CA THR A 296 -42.70 9.76 11.57
C THR A 296 -42.83 8.96 10.27
N LEU A 297 -42.07 9.33 9.24
CA LEU A 297 -42.02 8.63 7.96
C LEU A 297 -40.86 7.64 7.95
N THR A 298 -41.03 6.54 7.21
CA THR A 298 -39.98 5.51 7.11
C THR A 298 -39.64 5.20 5.66
N VAL A 299 -38.36 4.88 5.43
CA VAL A 299 -37.86 4.32 4.18
C VAL A 299 -37.53 2.86 4.39
N THR A 300 -37.84 2.04 3.37
CA THR A 300 -37.48 0.63 3.36
C THR A 300 -36.15 0.44 2.66
N VAL A 301 -35.20 -0.20 3.33
CA VAL A 301 -33.90 -0.60 2.79
C VAL A 301 -33.95 -2.09 2.49
N SER A 302 -33.74 -2.43 1.22
CA SER A 302 -33.64 -3.82 0.76
C SER A 302 -32.34 -4.46 1.27
N PRO A 303 -32.33 -5.78 1.53
CA PRO A 303 -31.09 -6.50 1.74
C PRO A 303 -30.21 -6.44 0.47
N PRO A 304 -28.90 -6.72 0.56
CA PRO A 304 -28.01 -6.77 -0.60
C PRO A 304 -28.49 -7.81 -1.61
N LEU A 305 -28.68 -7.43 -2.88
CA LEU A 305 -29.28 -8.26 -3.93
C LEU A 305 -28.31 -8.58 -5.07
N ALA A 306 -27.30 -7.74 -5.31
CA ALA A 306 -26.45 -7.86 -6.47
C ALA A 306 -25.80 -9.25 -6.57
N HIS A 307 -25.74 -9.76 -7.82
CA HIS A 307 -25.14 -11.04 -8.26
C HIS A 307 -25.84 -12.33 -7.78
N TRP A 308 -26.18 -12.45 -6.49
CA TRP A 308 -26.64 -13.71 -5.90
C TRP A 308 -27.95 -13.62 -5.12
N GLY A 309 -28.67 -12.50 -5.23
CA GLY A 309 -29.88 -12.26 -4.45
C GLY A 309 -29.60 -11.92 -2.98
N PRO A 310 -30.65 -11.94 -2.13
CA PRO A 310 -30.55 -11.59 -0.71
C PRO A 310 -29.52 -12.46 -0.01
N GLY A 311 -28.41 -11.85 0.44
CA GLY A 311 -27.36 -12.56 1.17
C GLY A 311 -27.06 -11.91 2.52
N PRO A 312 -26.67 -12.71 3.53
CA PRO A 312 -26.36 -12.18 4.85
C PRO A 312 -25.14 -11.26 4.80
N VAL A 313 -25.04 -10.37 5.78
CA VAL A 313 -23.87 -9.47 5.93
C VAL A 313 -23.07 -9.90 7.15
N HIS A 314 -21.77 -10.13 6.94
CA HIS A 314 -20.85 -10.51 8.00
C HIS A 314 -20.18 -9.29 8.60
N MET A 315 -20.03 -9.28 9.92
CA MET A 315 -19.43 -8.16 10.65
C MET A 315 -18.66 -8.64 11.87
N ARG A 316 -17.79 -7.76 12.39
CA ARG A 316 -17.05 -7.94 13.63
C ARG A 316 -17.27 -6.74 14.54
N LEU A 317 -17.74 -7.01 15.75
CA LEU A 317 -17.88 -6.01 16.82
C LEU A 317 -16.69 -6.11 17.78
N ILE A 318 -15.99 -4.99 17.95
CA ILE A 318 -14.85 -4.86 18.85
C ILE A 318 -15.20 -3.81 19.91
N SER A 319 -15.01 -4.16 21.18
CA SER A 319 -15.20 -3.23 22.30
C SER A 319 -14.13 -3.47 23.37
N TYR A 320 -13.35 -2.42 23.66
CA TYR A 320 -12.32 -2.48 24.69
C TYR A 320 -12.91 -2.82 26.07
N VAL A 321 -14.01 -2.16 26.43
CA VAL A 321 -14.84 -2.47 27.61
C VAL A 321 -16.15 -3.12 27.17
N LEU A 322 -16.66 -4.05 27.98
CA LEU A 322 -17.99 -4.61 27.78
C LEU A 322 -19.05 -3.57 28.15
N ARG A 323 -20.01 -3.36 27.25
CA ARG A 323 -21.12 -2.41 27.42
C ARG A 323 -22.47 -3.13 27.46
N GLU A 324 -23.47 -2.50 28.06
CA GLU A 324 -24.85 -3.00 28.05
C GLU A 324 -25.31 -3.35 26.62
N GLY A 325 -26.01 -4.49 26.49
CA GLY A 325 -26.50 -5.02 25.20
C GLY A 325 -25.53 -5.96 24.49
N GLN A 326 -24.22 -5.86 24.76
CA GLN A 326 -23.18 -6.67 24.08
C GLN A 326 -23.04 -8.11 24.59
N ASP A 327 -23.82 -8.48 25.60
CA ASP A 327 -23.95 -9.85 26.14
C ASP A 327 -25.39 -10.37 26.00
N SER A 328 -26.24 -9.66 25.25
CA SER A 328 -27.64 -10.04 25.05
C SER A 328 -27.79 -11.35 24.28
N GLN A 329 -28.83 -12.13 24.60
CA GLN A 329 -29.15 -13.36 23.87
C GLN A 329 -29.41 -13.09 22.38
N GLU A 330 -29.99 -11.93 22.07
CA GLU A 330 -30.24 -11.49 20.69
C GLU A 330 -28.93 -11.32 19.91
N LEU A 331 -27.94 -10.60 20.44
CA LEU A 331 -26.64 -10.49 19.80
C LEU A 331 -25.95 -11.85 19.65
N MET A 332 -26.01 -12.68 20.70
CA MET A 332 -25.40 -14.01 20.70
C MET A 332 -26.02 -14.96 19.67
N SER A 333 -27.30 -14.78 19.34
CA SER A 333 -27.98 -15.53 18.28
C SER A 333 -27.42 -15.27 16.88
N LEU A 334 -26.71 -14.14 16.70
CA LEU A 334 -26.05 -13.77 15.45
C LEU A 334 -24.61 -14.28 15.35
N SER A 335 -24.09 -14.97 16.39
CA SER A 335 -22.69 -15.42 16.46
C SER A 335 -22.31 -16.34 15.30
N ARG A 336 -21.10 -16.15 14.74
CA ARG A 336 -20.50 -17.05 13.74
C ARG A 336 -19.68 -18.20 14.33
N SER A 337 -19.35 -18.13 15.62
CA SER A 337 -18.48 -19.11 16.28
C SER A 337 -19.28 -19.97 17.25
N GLU A 338 -19.03 -21.28 17.23
CA GLU A 338 -19.52 -22.24 18.24
C GLU A 338 -18.33 -22.89 18.98
N PRO A 339 -18.24 -22.78 20.32
CA PRO A 339 -19.06 -21.90 21.16
C PRO A 339 -18.80 -20.41 20.83
N PRO A 340 -19.75 -19.51 21.11
CA PRO A 340 -19.49 -18.08 21.01
C PRO A 340 -18.20 -17.73 21.78
N PRO A 341 -17.41 -16.74 21.32
CA PRO A 341 -16.22 -16.33 22.06
C PRO A 341 -16.62 -16.07 23.51
N ILE A 342 -15.84 -16.59 24.48
CA ILE A 342 -16.14 -16.36 25.89
C ILE A 342 -16.10 -14.85 26.12
N THR A 343 -17.26 -14.22 26.15
CA THR A 343 -17.42 -12.87 26.63
C THR A 343 -16.98 -12.93 28.09
N ALA A 344 -16.05 -12.06 28.48
CA ALA A 344 -15.65 -11.92 29.87
C ALA A 344 -16.87 -11.61 30.79
N ALA A 345 -18.04 -11.31 30.20
CA ALA A 345 -19.36 -11.15 30.81
C ALA A 345 -19.75 -12.25 31.82
N HIS A 346 -19.30 -13.49 31.66
CA HIS A 346 -19.62 -14.57 32.61
C HIS A 346 -18.74 -14.56 33.87
N LEU A 347 -17.73 -13.69 33.93
CA LEU A 347 -16.86 -13.56 35.08
C LEU A 347 -17.47 -12.56 36.06
N PRO A 348 -17.62 -12.92 37.36
CA PRO A 348 -18.33 -12.10 38.34
C PRO A 348 -17.68 -10.73 38.63
N TRP A 349 -16.44 -10.51 38.17
CA TRP A 349 -15.71 -9.25 38.32
C TRP A 349 -15.78 -8.32 37.11
N VAL A 350 -16.47 -8.70 36.02
CA VAL A 350 -16.57 -7.86 34.81
C VAL A 350 -17.79 -6.95 34.90
N GLN A 351 -17.56 -5.68 35.20
CA GLN A 351 -18.60 -4.67 35.28
C GLN A 351 -18.93 -4.10 33.89
N LYS A 352 -20.22 -4.18 33.51
CA LYS A 352 -20.73 -3.58 32.28
C LYS A 352 -20.77 -2.06 32.38
N GLN A 353 -20.27 -1.39 31.36
CA GLN A 353 -20.36 0.06 31.20
C GLN A 353 -21.68 0.42 30.49
N PRO A 354 -22.20 1.64 30.68
CA PRO A 354 -23.37 2.10 29.93
C PRO A 354 -23.08 2.16 28.41
N PRO A 355 -24.11 2.19 27.56
CA PRO A 355 -23.93 2.38 26.13
C PRO A 355 -23.13 3.66 25.82
N SER A 356 -22.22 3.57 24.85
CA SER A 356 -21.48 4.73 24.36
C SER A 356 -22.39 5.64 23.53
N PRO A 357 -22.36 6.98 23.67
CA PRO A 357 -23.06 7.85 22.74
C PRO A 357 -22.50 7.77 21.31
N ARG A 358 -21.30 7.21 21.16
CA ARG A 358 -20.54 7.14 19.92
C ARG A 358 -20.51 5.73 19.37
N LEU A 359 -20.44 5.61 18.05
CA LEU A 359 -20.23 4.36 17.31
C LEU A 359 -19.25 4.62 16.16
N ILE A 360 -18.29 3.72 15.98
CA ILE A 360 -17.47 3.68 14.76
C ILE A 360 -17.96 2.52 13.90
N ILE A 361 -18.30 2.79 12.64
CA ILE A 361 -18.57 1.76 11.65
C ILE A 361 -17.41 1.77 10.65
N HIS A 362 -16.74 0.64 10.56
CA HIS A 362 -15.49 0.48 9.84
C HIS A 362 -15.67 -0.34 8.56
N PHE A 363 -15.09 0.14 7.45
CA PHE A 363 -14.95 -0.61 6.20
C PHE A 363 -13.46 -0.80 5.90
N HIS A 364 -13.03 -2.04 5.72
CA HIS A 364 -11.62 -2.37 5.58
C HIS A 364 -11.07 -2.06 4.18
N GLY A 365 -9.74 -1.93 4.07
CA GLY A 365 -9.01 -1.87 2.80
C GLY A 365 -8.91 -3.21 2.07
N GLY A 366 -7.90 -3.36 1.20
CA GLY A 366 -7.68 -4.61 0.44
C GLY A 366 -8.19 -4.58 -1.00
N GLY A 367 -8.30 -3.38 -1.59
CA GLY A 367 -8.57 -3.19 -3.02
C GLY A 367 -9.88 -3.80 -3.52
N PHE A 368 -10.87 -3.95 -2.64
CA PHE A 368 -12.14 -4.66 -2.86
C PHE A 368 -12.02 -6.17 -3.15
N VAL A 369 -10.81 -6.75 -3.12
CA VAL A 369 -10.53 -8.12 -3.58
C VAL A 369 -9.99 -9.06 -2.49
N ALA A 370 -9.47 -8.50 -1.41
CA ALA A 370 -8.79 -9.24 -0.36
C ALA A 370 -9.04 -8.63 1.03
N GLN A 371 -8.51 -9.31 2.05
CA GLN A 371 -8.56 -8.96 3.47
C GLN A 371 -9.97 -9.00 4.08
N THR A 372 -10.01 -8.88 5.40
CA THR A 372 -11.22 -8.87 6.22
C THR A 372 -11.06 -7.91 7.40
N SER A 373 -12.09 -7.79 8.23
CA SER A 373 -12.00 -7.17 9.56
C SER A 373 -10.91 -7.80 10.45
N LYS A 374 -10.51 -9.05 10.19
CA LYS A 374 -9.47 -9.74 10.98
C LYS A 374 -8.10 -9.15 10.71
N SER A 375 -7.76 -8.86 9.45
CA SER A 375 -6.50 -8.22 9.05
C SER A 375 -6.27 -6.89 9.76
N HIS A 376 -7.34 -6.13 9.96
CA HIS A 376 -7.31 -4.76 10.47
C HIS A 376 -7.49 -4.69 12.00
N GLU A 377 -7.67 -5.84 12.66
CA GLU A 377 -8.01 -5.96 14.07
C GLU A 377 -7.01 -5.23 14.99
N THR A 378 -5.73 -5.19 14.65
CA THR A 378 -4.68 -4.60 15.49
C THR A 378 -4.92 -3.12 15.77
N TYR A 379 -5.13 -2.30 14.73
CA TYR A 379 -5.40 -0.87 14.95
C TYR A 379 -6.85 -0.63 15.42
N LEU A 380 -7.81 -1.46 15.01
CA LEU A 380 -9.21 -1.31 15.46
C LEU A 380 -9.35 -1.53 16.98
N ARG A 381 -8.60 -2.48 17.55
CA ARG A 381 -8.51 -2.67 19.00
C ARG A 381 -7.90 -1.45 19.68
N ASN A 382 -6.88 -0.85 19.07
CA ASN A 382 -6.27 0.37 19.60
C ASN A 382 -7.27 1.54 19.59
N TRP A 383 -7.96 1.77 18.48
CA TRP A 383 -9.00 2.80 18.38
C TRP A 383 -10.12 2.59 19.40
N SER A 384 -10.60 1.36 19.57
CA SER A 384 -11.63 1.06 20.56
C SER A 384 -11.16 1.37 22.00
N LYS A 385 -9.89 1.12 22.31
CA LYS A 385 -9.28 1.44 23.61
C LYS A 385 -9.11 2.94 23.80
N GLU A 386 -8.44 3.62 22.87
CA GLU A 386 -8.08 5.04 23.01
C GLU A 386 -9.28 5.98 22.96
N LEU A 387 -10.27 5.67 22.12
CA LEU A 387 -11.49 6.45 22.02
C LEU A 387 -12.55 6.00 23.02
N ASN A 388 -12.39 4.81 23.61
CA ASN A 388 -13.39 4.14 24.44
C ASN A 388 -14.74 3.98 23.72
N VAL A 389 -14.72 3.62 22.43
CA VAL A 389 -15.90 3.52 21.55
C VAL A 389 -16.02 2.10 20.97
N PRO A 390 -17.24 1.52 20.87
CA PRO A 390 -17.44 0.27 20.14
C PRO A 390 -17.20 0.47 18.63
N VAL A 391 -16.53 -0.50 18.02
CA VAL A 391 -16.18 -0.50 16.60
C VAL A 391 -16.88 -1.67 15.90
N LEU A 392 -17.71 -1.39 14.91
CA LEU A 392 -18.35 -2.38 14.06
C LEU A 392 -17.68 -2.41 12.69
N SER A 393 -16.87 -3.43 12.41
CA SER A 393 -16.20 -3.61 11.11
C SER A 393 -16.99 -4.55 10.22
N VAL A 394 -17.23 -4.17 8.97
CA VAL A 394 -18.00 -4.97 8.00
C VAL A 394 -17.07 -5.85 7.17
N ASP A 395 -17.38 -7.14 7.08
CA ASP A 395 -16.73 -8.12 6.20
C ASP A 395 -17.55 -8.24 4.91
N TYR A 396 -17.41 -7.25 4.02
CA TYR A 396 -18.15 -7.21 2.76
C TYR A 396 -17.59 -8.23 1.75
N SER A 397 -18.43 -8.61 0.79
CA SER A 397 -18.11 -9.56 -0.27
C SER A 397 -17.09 -8.97 -1.24
N LEU A 398 -16.11 -9.79 -1.59
CA LEU A 398 -14.94 -9.38 -2.36
C LEU A 398 -15.10 -9.69 -3.85
N SER A 399 -14.48 -8.84 -4.67
CA SER A 399 -14.29 -9.07 -6.10
C SER A 399 -13.14 -10.07 -6.34
N PRO A 400 -13.11 -10.79 -7.48
CA PRO A 400 -14.03 -10.71 -8.62
C PRO A 400 -15.30 -11.54 -8.44
N GLU A 401 -15.46 -12.28 -7.33
CA GLU A 401 -16.65 -13.08 -7.08
C GLU A 401 -17.89 -12.20 -6.94
N ALA A 402 -17.77 -11.13 -6.16
CA ALA A 402 -18.78 -10.09 -5.97
C ALA A 402 -18.26 -8.73 -6.47
N PRO A 403 -18.38 -8.42 -7.79
CA PRO A 403 -18.02 -7.10 -8.30
C PRO A 403 -19.01 -6.02 -7.81
N TYR A 404 -18.73 -4.76 -8.12
CA TYR A 404 -19.66 -3.66 -7.90
C TYR A 404 -21.07 -4.01 -8.45
N PRO A 405 -22.17 -3.70 -7.73
CA PRO A 405 -22.25 -2.88 -6.51
C PRO A 405 -22.32 -3.67 -5.19
N ARG A 406 -21.95 -4.96 -5.16
CA ARG A 406 -22.25 -5.84 -4.01
C ARG A 406 -21.68 -5.34 -2.69
N ALA A 407 -20.38 -5.01 -2.64
CA ALA A 407 -19.75 -4.48 -1.44
C ALA A 407 -20.43 -3.18 -0.94
N LEU A 408 -20.80 -2.28 -1.85
CA LEU A 408 -21.51 -1.04 -1.51
C LEU A 408 -22.91 -1.31 -0.94
N GLU A 409 -23.64 -2.28 -1.49
CA GLU A 409 -24.93 -2.70 -0.93
C GLU A 409 -24.78 -3.27 0.49
N GLU A 410 -23.80 -4.13 0.73
CA GLU A 410 -23.56 -4.74 2.03
C GLU A 410 -23.10 -3.73 3.08
N CYS A 411 -22.19 -2.81 2.73
CA CYS A 411 -21.76 -1.74 3.63
C CYS A 411 -22.90 -0.75 3.95
N PHE A 412 -23.73 -0.40 2.97
CA PHE A 412 -24.90 0.45 3.19
C PHE A 412 -25.96 -0.25 4.06
N TYR A 413 -26.20 -1.53 3.81
CA TYR A 413 -27.11 -2.34 4.62
C TYR A 413 -26.61 -2.48 6.06
N ALA A 414 -25.32 -2.74 6.27
CA ALA A 414 -24.69 -2.80 7.59
C ALA A 414 -24.81 -1.47 8.34
N TYR A 415 -24.60 -0.34 7.65
CA TYR A 415 -24.81 0.99 8.22
C TYR A 415 -26.25 1.16 8.72
N CYS A 416 -27.23 0.84 7.88
CA CYS A 416 -28.65 0.93 8.23
C CYS A 416 -29.03 -0.03 9.38
N TRP A 417 -28.50 -1.26 9.36
CA TRP A 417 -28.73 -2.23 10.43
C TRP A 417 -28.14 -1.75 11.76
N ALA A 418 -26.94 -1.16 11.75
CA ALA A 418 -26.30 -0.62 12.93
C ALA A 418 -27.08 0.54 13.55
N LEU A 419 -27.72 1.40 12.75
CA LEU A 419 -28.59 2.47 13.25
C LEU A 419 -29.84 1.90 13.95
N ASN A 420 -30.47 0.87 13.39
CA ASN A 420 -31.65 0.24 13.99
C ASN A 420 -31.32 -0.59 15.25
N ASN A 421 -30.10 -1.12 15.34
CA ASN A 421 -29.71 -2.10 16.36
C ASN A 421 -28.54 -1.61 17.22
N CYS A 422 -28.34 -0.30 17.33
CA CYS A 422 -27.18 0.29 18.03
C CYS A 422 -27.09 -0.18 19.50
N HIS A 423 -28.24 -0.46 20.13
CA HIS A 423 -28.32 -0.99 21.49
C HIS A 423 -27.61 -2.35 21.64
N LEU A 424 -27.64 -3.23 20.63
CA LEU A 424 -26.88 -4.49 20.62
C LEU A 424 -25.37 -4.26 20.52
N LEU A 425 -24.97 -3.12 19.94
CA LEU A 425 -23.57 -2.76 19.72
C LEU A 425 -22.94 -2.08 20.95
N GLY A 426 -23.69 -1.90 22.04
CA GLY A 426 -23.25 -1.14 23.19
C GLY A 426 -23.15 0.36 22.92
N SER A 427 -24.01 0.88 22.04
CA SER A 427 -24.03 2.30 21.65
C SER A 427 -25.45 2.85 21.55
N THR A 428 -25.62 4.16 21.77
CA THR A 428 -26.86 4.87 21.41
C THR A 428 -26.82 5.42 19.98
N ALA A 429 -25.67 5.34 19.31
CA ALA A 429 -25.43 5.92 17.99
C ALA A 429 -25.87 7.41 17.88
N GLU A 430 -25.75 8.17 18.97
CA GLU A 430 -25.96 9.62 18.95
C GLU A 430 -24.92 10.31 18.05
N TYR A 431 -23.69 9.78 18.00
CA TYR A 431 -22.67 10.18 17.04
C TYR A 431 -22.07 8.97 16.32
N VAL A 432 -22.14 8.95 15.00
CA VAL A 432 -21.65 7.85 14.16
C VAL A 432 -20.51 8.35 13.28
N CYS A 433 -19.35 7.72 13.41
CA CYS A 433 -18.22 7.93 12.51
C CYS A 433 -18.14 6.76 11.52
N LEU A 434 -18.14 7.05 10.21
CA LEU A 434 -17.66 6.07 9.23
C LEU A 434 -16.14 6.19 9.13
N ALA A 435 -15.45 5.07 9.28
CA ALA A 435 -14.00 5.01 9.18
C ALA A 435 -13.57 3.93 8.19
N GLY A 436 -12.53 4.19 7.41
CA GLY A 436 -12.02 3.17 6.49
C GLY A 436 -10.74 3.58 5.82
N ASP A 437 -10.03 2.59 5.29
CA ASP A 437 -8.73 2.75 4.66
C ASP A 437 -8.75 2.27 3.21
N SER A 438 -8.05 2.96 2.30
CA SER A 438 -7.97 2.59 0.89
C SER A 438 -9.36 2.40 0.23
N ALA A 439 -9.70 1.18 -0.21
CA ALA A 439 -11.02 0.79 -0.71
C ALA A 439 -12.15 1.00 0.33
N GLY A 440 -11.86 0.81 1.62
CA GLY A 440 -12.79 1.08 2.70
C GLY A 440 -13.12 2.56 2.85
N GLY A 441 -12.13 3.44 2.63
CA GLY A 441 -12.33 4.89 2.60
C GLY A 441 -13.26 5.34 1.46
N ASN A 442 -13.17 4.67 0.29
CA ASN A 442 -14.13 4.85 -0.80
C ASN A 442 -15.56 4.48 -0.35
N LEU A 443 -15.72 3.32 0.30
CA LEU A 443 -17.00 2.84 0.80
C LEU A 443 -17.60 3.79 1.84
N CYS A 444 -16.80 4.42 2.71
CA CYS A 444 -17.30 5.42 3.66
C CYS A 444 -17.99 6.59 2.95
N ILE A 445 -17.37 7.10 1.88
CA ILE A 445 -17.90 8.21 1.09
C ILE A 445 -19.17 7.77 0.36
N THR A 446 -19.12 6.64 -0.34
CA THR A 446 -20.23 6.19 -1.21
C THR A 446 -21.43 5.66 -0.42
N VAL A 447 -21.22 5.08 0.76
CA VAL A 447 -22.30 4.75 1.72
C VAL A 447 -22.98 6.01 2.23
N SER A 448 -22.22 7.06 2.53
CA SER A 448 -22.79 8.35 2.96
C SER A 448 -23.62 8.98 1.84
N MET A 449 -23.14 8.93 0.59
CA MET A 449 -23.91 9.35 -0.58
C MET A 449 -25.21 8.53 -0.74
N LYS A 450 -25.17 7.22 -0.47
CA LYS A 450 -26.38 6.38 -0.48
C LYS A 450 -27.36 6.75 0.64
N ALA A 451 -26.87 7.00 1.85
CA ALA A 451 -27.71 7.43 2.97
C ALA A 451 -28.46 8.73 2.61
N MET A 452 -27.76 9.70 2.02
CA MET A 452 -28.35 10.94 1.52
C MET A 452 -29.43 10.67 0.46
N SER A 453 -29.15 9.82 -0.54
CA SER A 453 -30.12 9.54 -1.61
C SER A 453 -31.37 8.79 -1.13
N HIS A 454 -31.26 8.04 -0.03
CA HIS A 454 -32.38 7.34 0.60
C HIS A 454 -33.09 8.19 1.68
N GLY A 455 -32.63 9.41 1.96
CA GLY A 455 -33.16 10.25 3.02
C GLY A 455 -32.94 9.69 4.43
N ILE A 456 -31.96 8.79 4.59
CA ILE A 456 -31.55 8.23 5.88
C ILE A 456 -30.57 9.21 6.53
N ARG A 457 -30.58 9.26 7.87
CA ARG A 457 -29.57 10.01 8.64
C ARG A 457 -28.17 9.68 8.11
N VAL A 458 -27.39 10.70 7.79
CA VAL A 458 -25.97 10.56 7.44
C VAL A 458 -25.11 10.39 8.70
N PRO A 459 -23.92 9.76 8.63
CA PRO A 459 -23.01 9.75 9.77
C PRO A 459 -22.59 11.18 10.12
N ASP A 460 -22.10 11.40 11.33
CA ASP A 460 -21.68 12.72 11.80
C ASP A 460 -20.30 13.12 11.28
N GLY A 461 -19.53 12.17 10.73
CA GLY A 461 -18.26 12.42 10.06
C GLY A 461 -17.69 11.18 9.37
N ILE A 462 -16.76 11.42 8.44
CA ILE A 462 -15.99 10.38 7.76
C ILE A 462 -14.52 10.57 8.10
N MET A 463 -13.84 9.49 8.53
CA MET A 463 -12.37 9.41 8.57
C MET A 463 -11.90 8.40 7.52
N ALA A 464 -11.21 8.89 6.49
CA ALA A 464 -10.74 8.11 5.36
C ALA A 464 -9.21 8.16 5.26
N ALA A 465 -8.54 7.04 5.51
CA ALA A 465 -7.10 6.92 5.33
C ALA A 465 -6.76 6.52 3.89
N TYR A 466 -5.93 7.30 3.20
CA TYR A 466 -5.46 7.11 1.83
C TYR A 466 -6.55 6.55 0.88
N PRO A 467 -7.73 7.20 0.78
CA PRO A 467 -8.88 6.63 0.10
C PRO A 467 -8.70 6.55 -1.43
N ALA A 468 -9.22 5.48 -2.03
CA ALA A 468 -9.34 5.36 -3.48
C ALA A 468 -10.58 6.14 -3.98
N THR A 469 -10.45 7.44 -4.26
CA THR A 469 -11.60 8.28 -4.69
C THR A 469 -11.79 8.34 -6.20
N LEU A 470 -10.78 7.93 -6.98
CA LEU A 470 -10.83 7.83 -8.44
C LEU A 470 -10.33 6.45 -8.90
N LEU A 471 -11.25 5.59 -9.33
CA LEU A 471 -10.96 4.20 -9.68
C LEU A 471 -10.51 4.10 -11.15
N THR A 472 -9.36 4.66 -11.47
CA THR A 472 -8.77 4.68 -12.82
C THR A 472 -7.27 4.36 -12.82
N THR A 473 -6.75 4.02 -14.00
CA THR A 473 -5.31 3.92 -14.26
C THR A 473 -4.78 5.16 -15.02
N ASP A 474 -5.56 6.24 -15.08
CA ASP A 474 -5.16 7.49 -15.71
C ASP A 474 -3.89 8.05 -15.09
N ALA A 475 -3.10 8.72 -15.92
CA ALA A 475 -1.82 9.27 -15.50
C ALA A 475 -2.02 10.46 -14.55
N SER A 476 -1.27 10.45 -13.46
CA SER A 476 -1.06 11.60 -12.57
C SER A 476 0.38 11.55 -12.03
N PRO A 477 0.89 12.66 -11.49
CA PRO A 477 2.20 12.68 -10.84
C PRO A 477 2.35 11.61 -9.75
N SER A 478 1.37 11.40 -8.87
CA SER A 478 1.43 10.35 -7.84
C SER A 478 1.37 8.94 -8.45
N ARG A 479 0.65 8.74 -9.57
CA ARG A 479 0.63 7.44 -10.26
C ARG A 479 1.99 7.04 -10.82
N LEU A 480 2.90 7.99 -11.09
CA LEU A 480 4.28 7.69 -11.48
C LEU A 480 5.04 6.95 -10.36
N LEU A 481 4.68 7.16 -9.09
CA LEU A 481 5.30 6.50 -7.94
C LEU A 481 5.04 4.99 -7.90
N THR A 482 4.06 4.49 -8.65
CA THR A 482 3.80 3.04 -8.76
C THR A 482 4.99 2.25 -9.31
N LEU A 483 5.96 2.91 -9.96
CA LEU A 483 7.21 2.30 -10.42
C LEU A 483 8.17 1.95 -9.28
N ILE A 484 8.05 2.64 -8.14
CA ILE A 484 8.92 2.52 -6.97
C ILE A 484 8.17 2.04 -5.73
N ASP A 485 6.87 1.74 -5.86
CA ASP A 485 6.00 1.32 -4.77
C ASP A 485 6.07 -0.22 -4.58
N PRO A 486 6.57 -0.72 -3.44
CA PRO A 486 6.65 -2.15 -3.17
C PRO A 486 5.30 -2.79 -2.83
N LEU A 487 4.27 -2.01 -2.48
CA LEU A 487 2.97 -2.48 -1.99
C LEU A 487 1.86 -2.31 -3.02
N LEU A 488 1.85 -1.20 -3.78
CA LEU A 488 0.81 -0.90 -4.77
C LEU A 488 1.36 -0.61 -6.19
N PRO A 489 2.03 -1.58 -6.86
CA PRO A 489 2.40 -1.43 -8.27
C PRO A 489 1.17 -1.21 -9.17
N LEU A 490 1.35 -0.52 -10.31
CA LEU A 490 0.23 -0.17 -11.22
C LEU A 490 -0.52 -1.42 -11.73
N GLY A 491 0.20 -2.52 -11.98
CA GLY A 491 -0.40 -3.77 -12.43
C GLY A 491 -1.32 -4.41 -11.38
N VAL A 492 -1.04 -4.20 -10.10
CA VAL A 492 -1.87 -4.68 -8.98
C VAL A 492 -3.12 -3.82 -8.87
N LEU A 493 -2.94 -2.50 -8.85
CA LEU A 493 -4.03 -1.54 -8.88
C LEU A 493 -5.00 -1.84 -10.03
N ALA A 494 -4.49 -1.96 -11.26
CA ALA A 494 -5.32 -2.22 -12.44
C ALA A 494 -6.15 -3.51 -12.32
N LYS A 495 -5.59 -4.57 -11.74
CA LYS A 495 -6.30 -5.83 -11.47
C LYS A 495 -7.41 -5.65 -10.45
N CYS A 496 -7.14 -4.95 -9.34
CA CYS A 496 -8.17 -4.62 -8.34
C CYS A 496 -9.31 -3.81 -8.97
N LEU A 497 -8.99 -2.79 -9.77
CA LEU A 497 -9.98 -1.97 -10.48
C LEU A 497 -10.82 -2.79 -11.47
N ASN A 498 -10.18 -3.64 -12.28
CA ASN A 498 -10.88 -4.50 -13.25
C ASN A 498 -11.77 -5.54 -12.56
N ALA A 499 -11.31 -6.13 -11.46
CA ALA A 499 -12.09 -7.07 -10.67
C ALA A 499 -13.32 -6.39 -10.06
N TYR A 500 -13.14 -5.23 -9.44
CA TYR A 500 -14.25 -4.48 -8.84
C TYR A 500 -15.25 -4.00 -9.89
N ALA A 501 -14.77 -3.57 -11.06
CA ALA A 501 -15.62 -3.16 -12.18
C ALA A 501 -16.30 -4.34 -12.91
N GLY A 502 -16.00 -5.60 -12.55
CA GLY A 502 -16.56 -6.80 -13.19
C GLY A 502 -16.04 -7.06 -14.62
N ALA A 503 -14.88 -6.51 -15.00
CA ALA A 503 -14.34 -6.62 -16.36
C ALA A 503 -13.68 -7.99 -16.66
N GLU A 504 -13.40 -8.80 -15.63
CA GLU A 504 -12.66 -10.07 -15.72
C GLU A 504 -13.50 -11.32 -15.40
N SER A 505 -14.84 -11.24 -15.38
CA SER A 505 -15.69 -12.40 -15.09
C SER A 505 -15.62 -13.47 -16.20
N GLN A 506 -14.69 -14.42 -16.07
CA GLN A 506 -14.92 -15.77 -16.56
C GLN A 506 -15.95 -16.42 -15.63
N THR A 507 -17.05 -16.92 -16.20
CA THR A 507 -18.07 -17.71 -15.50
C THR A 507 -17.46 -18.97 -14.89
N LEU A 508 -17.02 -18.90 -13.64
CA LEU A 508 -16.74 -20.09 -12.83
C LEU A 508 -18.04 -20.50 -12.13
N GLN A 509 -18.55 -21.67 -12.49
CA GLN A 509 -19.63 -22.29 -11.72
C GLN A 509 -19.13 -22.64 -10.30
N PRO A 510 -20.00 -22.55 -9.28
CA PRO A 510 -19.60 -22.79 -7.89
C PRO A 510 -19.16 -24.25 -7.70
N ALA A 511 -17.92 -24.45 -7.27
CA ALA A 511 -17.43 -25.75 -6.84
C ALA A 511 -18.06 -26.12 -5.48
N VAL A 512 -18.59 -27.34 -5.41
CA VAL A 512 -19.16 -27.96 -4.22
C VAL A 512 -18.12 -27.99 -3.09
N THR A 513 -18.51 -27.48 -1.92
CA THR A 513 -17.73 -27.50 -0.67
C THR A 513 -17.35 -28.93 -0.26
N SER A 514 -16.06 -29.27 -0.27
CA SER A 514 -15.55 -30.48 0.39
C SER A 514 -14.91 -30.15 1.74
N ASN A 515 -15.47 -30.71 2.81
CA ASN A 515 -15.00 -30.61 4.19
C ASN A 515 -13.62 -31.28 4.39
N SER A 516 -12.53 -30.49 4.46
CA SER A 516 -11.20 -31.00 4.86
C SER A 516 -10.45 -30.10 5.85
N VAL A 517 -11.10 -29.06 6.41
CA VAL A 517 -10.43 -28.04 7.25
C VAL A 517 -10.31 -28.45 8.73
N SER A 518 -11.00 -29.50 9.19
CA SER A 518 -10.99 -29.87 10.61
C SER A 518 -9.80 -30.75 11.06
N ALA A 519 -9.04 -31.36 10.15
CA ALA A 519 -8.00 -32.33 10.51
C ALA A 519 -6.60 -31.74 10.75
N LEU A 520 -6.33 -30.47 10.40
CA LEU A 520 -4.99 -29.86 10.50
C LEU A 520 -4.72 -29.09 11.81
N SER A 521 -5.67 -29.03 12.75
CA SER A 521 -5.65 -28.09 13.87
C SER A 521 -4.95 -28.58 15.15
N ARG A 522 -4.60 -29.86 15.28
CA ARG A 522 -4.09 -30.41 16.57
C ARG A 522 -2.60 -30.76 16.61
N ASP A 523 -1.97 -31.13 15.51
CA ASP A 523 -0.58 -31.62 15.53
C ASP A 523 0.48 -30.55 15.19
N THR A 524 0.08 -29.35 14.77
CA THR A 524 0.98 -28.22 14.47
C THR A 524 1.40 -27.41 15.71
N ALA A 525 0.69 -27.55 16.83
CA ALA A 525 0.95 -26.76 18.04
C ALA A 525 2.21 -27.20 18.82
N VAL A 526 2.63 -28.47 18.68
CA VAL A 526 3.76 -29.04 19.44
C VAL A 526 5.10 -28.88 18.69
N LEU A 527 5.07 -28.67 17.37
CA LEU A 527 6.29 -28.54 16.55
C LEU A 527 6.79 -27.09 16.43
N LEU A 528 5.98 -26.11 16.83
CA LEU A 528 6.28 -24.67 16.71
C LEU A 528 6.78 -24.03 18.02
N SER A 529 6.71 -24.70 19.17
CA SER A 529 7.34 -24.22 20.40
C SER A 529 8.86 -24.14 20.24
N ASP A 530 9.46 -25.09 19.52
CA ASP A 530 10.91 -25.19 19.33
C ASP A 530 11.44 -24.18 18.30
N LEU A 531 10.59 -23.67 17.41
CA LEU A 531 10.96 -22.66 16.41
C LEU A 531 11.15 -21.25 17.02
N THR A 532 10.47 -20.96 18.13
CA THR A 532 10.58 -19.67 18.83
C THR A 532 11.91 -19.50 19.58
N GLN A 533 12.63 -20.59 19.87
CA GLN A 533 13.97 -20.56 20.45
C GLN A 533 15.09 -20.43 19.40
N GLY A 534 14.84 -20.78 18.13
CA GLY A 534 15.85 -20.73 17.06
C GLY A 534 16.05 -19.36 16.41
N ALA A 535 14.98 -18.58 16.24
CA ALA A 535 15.03 -17.28 15.57
C ALA A 535 15.76 -16.19 16.38
N SER A 536 15.74 -16.30 17.72
CA SER A 536 16.42 -15.39 18.65
C SER A 536 17.95 -15.54 18.58
N ASN A 537 18.44 -16.75 18.32
CA ASN A 537 19.88 -17.04 18.26
C ASN A 537 20.49 -16.70 16.89
N TRP A 538 19.70 -16.71 15.82
CA TRP A 538 20.18 -16.38 14.46
C TRP A 538 20.42 -14.88 14.27
N ILE A 539 19.58 -14.03 14.87
CA ILE A 539 19.73 -12.56 14.82
C ILE A 539 20.96 -12.11 15.62
N GLN A 540 21.31 -12.79 16.73
CA GLN A 540 22.54 -12.49 17.47
C GLN A 540 23.82 -12.98 16.78
N SER A 541 23.76 -14.11 16.06
CA SER A 541 24.91 -14.65 15.30
C SER A 541 25.36 -13.77 14.13
N LEU A 542 24.51 -12.87 13.63
CA LEU A 542 24.83 -11.92 12.56
C LEU A 542 25.49 -10.62 13.07
N LEU A 543 25.56 -10.43 14.39
CA LEU A 543 26.03 -9.21 15.04
C LEU A 543 27.44 -9.32 15.68
N GLU A 544 28.13 -10.46 15.57
CA GLU A 544 29.53 -10.59 16.03
C GLU A 544 30.55 -10.55 14.88
N PRO A 545 31.62 -9.74 14.97
CA PRO A 545 32.71 -9.76 13.99
C PRO A 545 33.74 -10.82 14.39
N VAL A 546 33.81 -11.96 13.69
CA VAL A 546 34.85 -12.97 13.94
C VAL A 546 35.92 -12.96 12.87
N LEU A 547 37.13 -12.75 13.39
CA LEU A 547 38.45 -12.69 12.75
C LEU A 547 38.88 -14.01 12.11
N ASN A 548 39.75 -13.87 11.11
CA ASN A 548 40.52 -14.94 10.47
C ASN A 548 41.31 -15.80 11.48
N THR A 549 41.24 -17.13 11.31
CA THR A 549 42.40 -18.03 11.47
C THR A 549 42.29 -19.19 10.50
N GLY A 550 43.34 -19.41 9.70
CA GLY A 550 43.43 -20.49 8.73
C GLY A 550 43.88 -21.82 9.32
N ALA A 551 43.56 -22.92 8.63
CA ALA A 551 44.31 -24.17 8.66
C ALA A 551 43.96 -25.01 7.42
N ALA A 552 44.95 -25.77 6.96
CA ALA A 552 45.05 -26.40 5.64
C ALA A 552 44.58 -27.87 5.59
N ARG A 553 44.61 -28.43 4.35
CA ARG A 553 44.58 -29.86 3.92
C ARG A 553 43.18 -30.48 3.77
N SER A 554 42.85 -31.34 2.81
CA SER A 554 43.59 -32.09 1.78
C SER A 554 42.62 -32.68 0.74
N HIS A 555 43.14 -32.98 -0.46
CA HIS A 555 42.54 -33.78 -1.52
C HIS A 555 41.87 -35.09 -1.07
N SER A 556 40.74 -35.46 -1.70
CA SER A 556 40.67 -36.72 -2.45
C SER A 556 39.52 -36.73 -3.48
N SER A 557 39.83 -37.39 -4.57
CA SER A 557 39.10 -37.56 -5.83
C SER A 557 37.98 -38.60 -5.74
N GLN A 558 36.87 -38.40 -6.46
CA GLN A 558 36.18 -39.51 -7.13
C GLN A 558 35.43 -39.04 -8.38
N GLN A 559 35.92 -39.52 -9.52
CA GLN A 559 35.33 -39.41 -10.85
C GLN A 559 34.00 -40.17 -10.93
N ARG A 560 33.01 -39.60 -11.63
CA ARG A 560 32.05 -40.36 -12.46
C ARG A 560 31.65 -39.55 -13.70
N SER A 561 31.58 -40.28 -14.80
CA SER A 561 31.58 -39.90 -16.22
C SER A 561 30.24 -39.36 -16.76
N PRO A 562 30.23 -38.71 -17.94
CA PRO A 562 29.05 -38.05 -18.52
C PRO A 562 28.32 -38.95 -19.54
N PRO A 563 27.02 -38.71 -19.82
CA PRO A 563 26.41 -39.16 -21.06
C PRO A 563 26.00 -38.00 -21.98
N THR A 564 26.68 -37.96 -23.12
CA THR A 564 26.17 -37.84 -24.50
C THR A 564 25.06 -36.84 -24.84
N HIS A 565 25.47 -35.84 -25.62
CA HIS A 565 24.65 -35.00 -26.48
C HIS A 565 23.76 -35.81 -27.44
N SER A 566 22.48 -35.42 -27.54
CA SER A 566 21.67 -35.66 -28.74
C SER A 566 21.16 -34.32 -29.26
N SER A 567 21.50 -34.05 -30.51
CA SER A 567 21.12 -32.87 -31.28
C SER A 567 19.67 -32.99 -31.76
N LYS A 568 18.86 -31.97 -31.52
CA LYS A 568 17.61 -31.77 -32.28
C LYS A 568 17.57 -30.36 -32.84
N ALA A 569 17.37 -30.35 -34.15
CA ALA A 569 17.48 -29.22 -35.06
C ALA A 569 16.49 -28.09 -34.75
N ARG A 570 17.01 -26.86 -34.83
CA ARG A 570 16.29 -25.60 -34.76
C ARG A 570 15.52 -25.42 -36.08
N ARG A 571 14.20 -25.48 -36.03
CA ARG A 571 13.32 -25.05 -37.14
C ARG A 571 13.12 -23.54 -37.05
N THR A 572 13.71 -22.82 -38.00
CA THR A 572 13.51 -21.40 -38.25
C THR A 572 12.14 -21.19 -38.88
N LEU A 573 11.21 -20.53 -38.18
CA LEU A 573 9.98 -19.98 -38.74
C LEU A 573 10.18 -18.47 -38.87
N THR A 574 10.42 -18.02 -40.10
CA THR A 574 10.38 -16.63 -40.52
C THR A 574 8.95 -16.13 -40.49
N HIS A 575 8.58 -15.37 -39.45
CA HIS A 575 7.39 -14.51 -39.49
C HIS A 575 7.79 -13.13 -40.00
N THR A 576 7.25 -12.77 -41.16
CA THR A 576 7.25 -11.43 -41.74
C THR A 576 6.65 -10.42 -40.76
N SER A 577 7.46 -9.47 -40.31
CA SER A 577 7.04 -8.35 -39.46
C SER A 577 6.31 -7.30 -40.29
N ALA A 578 4.99 -7.17 -40.10
CA ALA A 578 4.32 -5.89 -40.33
C ALA A 578 4.69 -4.97 -39.16
N ALA A 579 5.51 -3.97 -39.43
CA ALA A 579 5.97 -2.99 -38.45
C ALA A 579 4.82 -2.05 -38.04
N HIS A 580 4.14 -2.37 -36.94
CA HIS A 580 3.51 -1.34 -36.12
C HIS A 580 4.57 -0.86 -35.12
N SER A 581 5.20 0.28 -35.41
CA SER A 581 6.11 0.93 -34.46
C SER A 581 5.31 1.29 -33.19
N PRO A 582 5.69 0.81 -31.99
CA PRO A 582 5.05 1.25 -30.76
C PRO A 582 5.34 2.75 -30.58
N CYS A 583 4.28 3.56 -30.40
CA CYS A 583 4.40 5.00 -30.19
C CYS A 583 4.82 5.26 -28.73
N TYR A 584 6.13 5.20 -28.46
CA TYR A 584 6.72 5.51 -27.16
C TYR A 584 6.61 7.00 -26.83
N VAL A 585 6.82 7.36 -25.56
CA VAL A 585 6.97 8.75 -25.16
C VAL A 585 8.28 9.29 -25.73
N ASP A 586 8.22 10.41 -26.45
CA ASP A 586 9.42 11.11 -26.92
C ASP A 586 10.15 11.76 -25.75
N TYR A 587 11.41 11.36 -25.55
CA TYR A 587 12.32 11.95 -24.58
C TYR A 587 13.27 12.97 -25.25
N PRO A 588 13.89 13.88 -24.49
CA PRO A 588 14.90 14.78 -25.03
C PRO A 588 16.02 14.04 -25.77
N GLN A 589 16.52 14.64 -26.85
CA GLN A 589 17.55 14.03 -27.69
C GLN A 589 18.77 13.59 -26.85
N GLY A 590 19.18 12.33 -27.03
CA GLY A 590 20.32 11.74 -26.32
C GLY A 590 19.96 11.06 -24.98
N PHE A 591 18.70 11.09 -24.56
CA PHE A 591 18.24 10.32 -23.39
C PHE A 591 17.28 9.21 -23.79
N GLU A 592 17.59 7.99 -23.36
CA GLU A 592 16.68 6.85 -23.41
C GLU A 592 16.57 6.22 -22.01
N PRO A 593 15.34 5.98 -21.50
CA PRO A 593 15.16 5.29 -20.23
C PRO A 593 15.55 3.82 -20.33
N LEU A 594 15.88 3.21 -19.19
CA LEU A 594 16.15 1.78 -19.13
C LEU A 594 14.86 1.00 -19.41
N ARG A 595 14.96 0.02 -20.32
CA ARG A 595 13.84 -0.84 -20.72
C ARG A 595 13.93 -2.20 -20.05
N SER A 596 12.78 -2.71 -19.61
CA SER A 596 12.66 -4.04 -19.04
C SER A 596 12.68 -5.11 -20.13
N GLU A 597 13.37 -6.21 -19.87
CA GLU A 597 13.29 -7.43 -20.69
C GLU A 597 11.98 -8.21 -20.45
N CYS A 598 11.33 -7.96 -19.30
CA CYS A 598 10.01 -8.47 -18.98
C CYS A 598 8.99 -7.32 -19.16
N LEU A 599 8.10 -7.42 -20.14
CA LEU A 599 7.07 -6.40 -20.35
C LEU A 599 5.91 -6.64 -19.40
N ALA A 600 5.47 -5.59 -18.70
CA ALA A 600 4.28 -5.68 -17.85
C ALA A 600 3.02 -5.63 -18.71
N PHE A 601 2.14 -6.63 -18.59
CA PHE A 601 0.81 -6.53 -19.17
C PHE A 601 -0.13 -5.82 -18.19
N VAL A 602 -0.30 -4.51 -18.36
CA VAL A 602 -1.29 -3.73 -17.63
C VAL A 602 -2.47 -3.49 -18.56
N ARG A 603 -3.62 -4.08 -18.24
CA ARG A 603 -4.86 -3.82 -18.97
C ARG A 603 -5.56 -2.61 -18.36
N PRO A 604 -5.60 -1.44 -19.04
CA PRO A 604 -6.33 -0.29 -18.54
C PRO A 604 -7.80 -0.64 -18.34
N THR A 605 -8.39 -0.14 -17.26
CA THR A 605 -9.82 -0.38 -17.01
C THR A 605 -10.64 0.41 -18.02
N SER A 606 -11.40 -0.31 -18.84
CA SER A 606 -12.24 0.26 -19.91
C SER A 606 -13.74 0.18 -19.59
N SER A 607 -14.10 -0.37 -18.43
CA SER A 607 -15.50 -0.52 -18.02
C SER A 607 -16.14 0.86 -17.76
N PRO A 608 -17.29 1.19 -18.35
CA PRO A 608 -17.97 2.47 -18.06
C PRO A 608 -18.36 2.60 -16.58
N ILE A 609 -18.43 1.49 -15.84
CA ILE A 609 -18.73 1.45 -14.41
C ILE A 609 -17.73 2.27 -13.58
N ILE A 610 -16.44 2.36 -13.98
CA ILE A 610 -15.47 3.16 -13.22
C ILE A 610 -15.77 4.66 -13.22
N ARG A 611 -16.59 5.14 -14.16
CA ARG A 611 -17.08 6.52 -14.18
C ARG A 611 -18.33 6.74 -13.33
N ASN A 612 -18.90 5.69 -12.75
CA ASN A 612 -20.05 5.82 -11.86
C ASN A 612 -19.63 6.60 -10.59
N PRO A 613 -20.35 7.64 -10.16
CA PRO A 613 -20.07 8.38 -8.93
C PRO A 613 -20.02 7.53 -7.65
N PHE A 614 -20.72 6.40 -7.61
CA PHE A 614 -20.68 5.46 -6.48
C PHE A 614 -19.52 4.46 -6.57
N VAL A 615 -18.70 4.57 -7.61
CA VAL A 615 -17.43 3.83 -7.78
C VAL A 615 -16.28 4.82 -7.63
N SER A 616 -16.32 5.94 -8.36
CA SER A 616 -15.35 7.04 -8.30
C SER A 616 -16.04 8.31 -7.75
N PRO A 617 -16.12 8.50 -6.42
CA PRO A 617 -16.82 9.64 -5.82
C PRO A 617 -16.26 11.00 -6.24
N VAL A 618 -15.00 11.09 -6.68
CA VAL A 618 -14.47 12.35 -7.24
C VAL A 618 -15.23 12.81 -8.49
N LEU A 619 -15.84 11.89 -9.24
CA LEU A 619 -16.62 12.19 -10.45
C LEU A 619 -18.07 12.56 -10.14
N ALA A 620 -18.50 12.49 -8.88
CA ALA A 620 -19.84 12.89 -8.47
C ALA A 620 -20.12 14.37 -8.79
N SER A 621 -21.35 14.69 -9.19
CA SER A 621 -21.76 16.08 -9.33
C SER A 621 -21.78 16.79 -7.97
N ASN A 622 -21.62 18.12 -7.97
CA ASN A 622 -21.69 18.90 -6.73
C ASN A 622 -23.03 18.70 -6.00
N ASN A 623 -24.12 18.44 -6.72
CA ASN A 623 -25.43 18.16 -6.11
C ASN A 623 -25.44 16.83 -5.36
N LEU A 624 -24.70 15.82 -5.83
CA LEU A 624 -24.63 14.50 -5.19
C LEU A 624 -23.73 14.50 -3.95
N LEU A 625 -22.76 15.43 -3.89
CA LEU A 625 -21.84 15.60 -2.75
C LEU A 625 -22.37 16.60 -1.71
N ARG A 626 -23.32 17.46 -2.08
CA ARG A 626 -23.86 18.50 -1.19
C ARG A 626 -24.63 17.84 -0.05
N GLY A 627 -24.20 18.08 1.19
CA GLY A 627 -24.80 17.46 2.36
C GLY A 627 -24.12 16.17 2.80
N LEU A 628 -22.96 15.84 2.22
CA LEU A 628 -22.03 14.92 2.85
C LEU A 628 -21.75 15.39 4.30
N PRO A 629 -21.33 14.49 5.19
CA PRO A 629 -20.79 14.90 6.47
C PRO A 629 -19.39 15.51 6.30
N PRO A 630 -18.82 16.11 7.37
CA PRO A 630 -17.41 16.49 7.38
C PRO A 630 -16.50 15.30 7.03
N VAL A 631 -15.59 15.52 6.09
CA VAL A 631 -14.67 14.48 5.58
C VAL A 631 -13.25 14.76 6.04
N TYR A 632 -12.67 13.82 6.78
CA TYR A 632 -11.29 13.87 7.22
C TYR A 632 -10.47 12.87 6.43
N ILE A 633 -9.53 13.35 5.63
CA ILE A 633 -8.67 12.54 4.77
C ILE A 633 -7.25 12.54 5.33
N VAL A 634 -6.70 11.36 5.58
CA VAL A 634 -5.29 11.18 5.97
C VAL A 634 -4.58 10.43 4.84
N ALA A 635 -3.95 11.16 3.93
CA ALA A 635 -3.24 10.61 2.77
C ALA A 635 -1.75 10.43 3.08
N SER A 636 -1.05 9.64 2.27
CA SER A 636 0.40 9.46 2.38
C SER A 636 1.14 10.09 1.20
N ALA A 637 2.29 10.71 1.46
CA ALA A 637 3.09 11.38 0.43
C ALA A 637 3.61 10.38 -0.62
N LEU A 638 4.10 9.21 -0.18
CA LEU A 638 4.64 8.14 -1.03
C LEU A 638 3.57 7.10 -1.39
N ASP A 639 2.41 7.58 -1.86
CA ASP A 639 1.28 6.76 -2.28
C ASP A 639 0.80 7.16 -3.67
N ALA A 640 0.53 6.16 -4.51
CA ALA A 640 -0.08 6.34 -5.82
C ALA A 640 -1.45 7.03 -5.77
N LEU A 641 -2.17 6.93 -4.65
CA LEU A 641 -3.49 7.54 -4.40
C LEU A 641 -3.42 8.95 -3.77
N LEU A 642 -2.24 9.54 -3.63
CA LEU A 642 -2.12 10.90 -3.09
C LEU A 642 -2.93 11.92 -3.91
N ASP A 643 -2.78 11.90 -5.23
CA ASP A 643 -3.47 12.87 -6.08
C ASP A 643 -4.99 12.65 -6.10
N ASP A 644 -5.47 11.42 -5.94
CA ASP A 644 -6.89 11.09 -5.74
C ASP A 644 -7.44 11.84 -4.51
N SER A 645 -6.70 11.76 -3.40
CA SER A 645 -7.06 12.37 -2.12
C SER A 645 -7.05 13.90 -2.20
N VAL A 646 -5.99 14.49 -2.79
CA VAL A 646 -5.86 15.94 -2.98
C VAL A 646 -6.97 16.47 -3.88
N THR A 647 -7.24 15.79 -5.01
CA THR A 647 -8.26 16.21 -5.97
C THR A 647 -9.66 16.17 -5.35
N PHE A 648 -9.99 15.11 -4.61
CA PHE A 648 -11.27 15.02 -3.92
C PHE A 648 -11.41 16.07 -2.80
N ALA A 649 -10.36 16.28 -2.01
CA ALA A 649 -10.36 17.29 -0.96
C ALA A 649 -10.59 18.70 -1.52
N LYS A 650 -9.86 19.06 -2.59
CA LYS A 650 -10.06 20.34 -3.30
C LYS A 650 -11.49 20.50 -3.77
N LYS A 651 -12.05 19.47 -4.42
CA LYS A 651 -13.43 19.50 -4.90
C LYS A 651 -14.44 19.78 -3.79
N LEU A 652 -14.31 19.13 -2.64
CA LEU A 652 -15.19 19.37 -1.48
C LEU A 652 -15.02 20.79 -0.93
N ARG A 653 -13.77 21.24 -0.74
CA ARG A 653 -13.48 22.59 -0.26
C ARG A 653 -14.05 23.67 -1.18
N ASP A 654 -13.83 23.54 -2.49
CA ASP A 654 -14.23 24.53 -3.49
C ASP A 654 -15.76 24.68 -3.58
N MET A 655 -16.51 23.65 -3.19
CA MET A 655 -17.98 23.71 -3.06
C MET A 655 -18.47 24.06 -1.64
N GLY A 656 -17.57 24.41 -0.71
CA GLY A 656 -17.89 24.78 0.67
C GLY A 656 -18.28 23.60 1.57
N GLN A 657 -17.99 22.37 1.15
CA GLN A 657 -18.26 21.16 1.92
C GLN A 657 -17.13 20.93 2.93
N PRO A 658 -17.41 20.75 4.25
CA PRO A 658 -16.36 20.60 5.26
C PRO A 658 -15.43 19.42 4.97
N VAL A 659 -14.14 19.73 4.82
CA VAL A 659 -13.11 18.75 4.54
C VAL A 659 -11.79 19.15 5.19
N SER A 660 -11.06 18.17 5.70
CA SER A 660 -9.69 18.30 6.16
C SER A 660 -8.82 17.30 5.41
N LEU A 661 -7.67 17.74 4.93
CA LEU A 661 -6.63 16.85 4.41
C LEU A 661 -5.42 16.89 5.33
N THR A 662 -4.80 15.75 5.59
CA THR A 662 -3.49 15.65 6.20
C THR A 662 -2.66 14.71 5.36
N VAL A 663 -1.46 15.14 4.98
CA VAL A 663 -0.52 14.33 4.20
C VAL A 663 0.60 13.90 5.15
N VAL A 664 0.72 12.61 5.41
CA VAL A 664 1.82 12.05 6.19
C VAL A 664 3.01 11.82 5.28
N GLU A 665 4.20 12.17 5.74
CA GLU A 665 5.44 12.11 4.98
C GLU A 665 6.12 10.74 5.15
N ASP A 666 6.94 10.32 4.18
CA ASP A 666 7.82 9.15 4.27
C ASP A 666 7.18 7.78 4.55
N LEU A 667 5.86 7.66 4.40
CA LEU A 667 5.11 6.42 4.64
C LEU A 667 4.49 5.84 3.34
N PRO A 668 4.39 4.51 3.21
CA PRO A 668 3.76 3.88 2.05
C PRO A 668 2.22 3.84 2.18
N HIS A 669 1.56 3.42 1.10
CA HIS A 669 0.16 3.01 1.15
C HIS A 669 -0.07 1.93 2.21
N GLY A 670 -1.19 1.98 2.93
CA GLY A 670 -1.53 0.99 3.96
C GLY A 670 -0.85 1.19 5.32
N PHE A 671 -0.31 2.39 5.60
CA PHE A 671 0.46 2.67 6.83
C PHE A 671 -0.29 2.32 8.14
N LEU A 672 -1.64 2.33 8.18
CA LEU A 672 -2.38 1.98 9.39
C LEU A 672 -2.14 0.55 9.84
N ASN A 673 -2.04 -0.38 8.89
CA ASN A 673 -1.73 -1.78 9.17
C ASN A 673 -0.27 -1.96 9.65
N LEU A 674 0.58 -0.95 9.42
CA LEU A 674 1.99 -0.92 9.83
C LEU A 674 2.20 -0.18 11.16
N SER A 675 1.14 0.35 11.79
CA SER A 675 1.24 1.12 13.04
C SER A 675 2.02 0.45 14.17
N PRO A 676 2.03 -0.88 14.36
CA PRO A 676 2.82 -1.51 15.43
C PRO A 676 4.31 -1.66 15.10
N LEU A 677 4.74 -1.34 13.87
CA LEU A 677 6.09 -1.66 13.39
C LEU A 677 7.10 -0.55 13.66
N THR A 678 6.70 0.71 13.51
CA THR A 678 7.59 1.86 13.59
C THR A 678 6.88 3.04 14.26
N LYS A 679 7.66 3.94 14.85
CA LYS A 679 7.12 5.11 15.53
C LYS A 679 6.41 6.04 14.53
N GLU A 680 6.94 6.15 13.32
CA GLU A 680 6.40 7.00 12.26
C GLU A 680 5.01 6.53 11.81
N THR A 681 4.80 5.21 11.70
CA THR A 681 3.49 4.63 11.37
C THR A 681 2.51 4.68 12.54
N GLU A 682 3.00 4.63 13.78
CA GLU A 682 2.20 4.86 15.00
C GLU A 682 1.69 6.31 15.05
N GLU A 683 2.57 7.30 14.90
CA GLU A 683 2.22 8.72 14.87
C GLU A 683 1.19 9.03 13.76
N ALA A 684 1.35 8.44 12.57
CA ALA A 684 0.36 8.57 11.49
C ALA A 684 -0.99 7.94 11.84
N ALA A 685 -1.01 6.83 12.57
CA ALA A 685 -2.25 6.22 13.05
C ALA A 685 -2.93 7.06 14.16
N GLU A 686 -2.14 7.72 15.02
CA GLU A 686 -2.65 8.67 16.03
C GLU A 686 -3.34 9.87 15.38
N ILE A 687 -2.86 10.35 14.23
CA ILE A 687 -3.55 11.40 13.44
C ILE A 687 -4.96 10.92 13.06
N CYS A 688 -5.11 9.68 12.57
CA CYS A 688 -6.43 9.12 12.25
C CYS A 688 -7.34 9.08 13.49
N VAL A 689 -6.81 8.69 14.66
CA VAL A 689 -7.54 8.70 15.92
C VAL A 689 -7.95 10.13 16.31
N ALA A 690 -7.06 11.11 16.14
CA ALA A 690 -7.37 12.51 16.41
C ALA A 690 -8.51 13.01 15.53
N ARG A 691 -8.53 12.65 14.24
CA ARG A 691 -9.65 13.01 13.34
C ARG A 691 -10.97 12.38 13.76
N ILE A 692 -10.97 11.12 14.20
CA ILE A 692 -12.17 10.48 14.76
C ILE A 692 -12.64 11.21 16.03
N ARG A 693 -11.71 11.63 16.89
CA ARG A 693 -12.03 12.39 18.10
C ARG A 693 -12.67 13.72 17.77
N GLU A 694 -12.15 14.44 16.79
CA GLU A 694 -12.73 15.70 16.31
C GLU A 694 -14.18 15.51 15.85
N ILE A 695 -14.48 14.48 15.05
CA ILE A 695 -15.85 14.14 14.61
C ILE A 695 -16.79 14.02 15.82
N PHE A 696 -16.35 13.33 16.86
CA PHE A 696 -17.13 13.10 18.07
C PHE A 696 -17.24 14.31 19.01
N GLU A 697 -16.50 15.38 18.76
CA GLU A 697 -16.52 16.61 19.56
C GLU A 697 -17.34 17.73 18.92
N GLN A 698 -17.58 17.68 17.60
CA GLN A 698 -18.38 18.68 16.87
C GLN A 698 -19.81 18.85 17.41
N GLY A 699 -20.36 17.84 18.07
CA GLY A 699 -21.69 17.87 18.69
C GLY A 699 -21.77 18.47 20.10
N LYS A 700 -20.63 18.76 20.76
CA LYS A 700 -20.66 19.41 22.06
C LYS A 700 -21.01 20.89 21.88
N PRO A 701 -22.03 21.45 22.58
CA PRO A 701 -22.17 22.90 22.63
C PRO A 701 -20.85 23.47 23.16
N LYS A 702 -20.25 24.43 22.45
CA LYS A 702 -19.06 25.15 22.93
C LYS A 702 -19.42 25.69 24.31
N SER A 703 -18.89 25.06 25.37
CA SER A 703 -19.02 25.61 26.71
C SER A 703 -18.42 27.00 26.63
N ALA A 704 -19.18 27.99 27.08
CA ALA A 704 -18.66 29.34 27.29
C ALA A 704 -17.51 29.23 28.30
N LEU A 705 -16.30 29.03 27.80
CA LEU A 705 -15.08 29.19 28.58
C LEU A 705 -15.05 30.64 29.02
N GLY A 706 -15.12 30.80 30.33
CA GLY A 706 -15.28 32.06 31.03
C GLY A 706 -14.26 33.10 30.63
N ARG A 707 -14.73 34.34 30.65
CA ARG A 707 -13.90 35.53 30.84
C ARG A 707 -13.15 35.46 32.16
#